data_AF-A0A2D5A9I6-F1
#
_entry.id   AF-A0A2D5A9I6-F1
#
_cell.length_a   1.000
_cell.length_b   1.000
_cell.length_c   1.000
_cell.angle_alpha   90.00
_cell.angle_beta   90.00
_cell.angle_gamma   90.00
#
_symmetry.space_group_name_H-M   'P 1'
#
loop_
_entity.id
_entity.type
_entity.pdbx_description
1 polymer ?
#
loop_
_entity_poly.entity_id
_entity_poly.type
_entity_poly.pdbx_seq_one_letter_code
_entity_poly.pdbx_strand_id
1 'polypeptide(L)'
;MVLPEVFMLAIRRFFKTMLGVATPMQILLACLIGSMLGFLPVPGPGLAASIVLVFLLLVLNANIFLAGLVTVGTKIVSLAAAPLVFGVGRFLIDGPTEPVARLLANGPVTAWLGFDAYLVTGGLAVGLVTGFLVGVIVGRMVRDIRNTLGRLERENDLVAFLAERRATKFAAWILFGGIPKGGFSAMADRRGSPIRITGTIVVVLLTGLIAITAWLASGDLARRGLERELTRLNGATVDVEAIRIDWFRGKTTILGLAVCDSSALDRNLLQAGEITAELDLGAVLRRRLVVELVRVEDGRSDVARTRPGRIAPGTESPPDDGTTRPPEAEAGDPPPGTDLASYLRTAREWRERLQQLDRVLEELVDRIPASLDGTEATAGTEDDDTEATDSFEAWLQREVDRLGYAGVRATHLIDTAPTLLIRRIEALGVRRQDDGPFGDLFDLVAASFSTQPALVDAPPRIELAARDESLRVDVVLGGLARNATENRFELAVRDLPAGIIVNQLVATDPSPFDGGSIDASTAGVFRLRPEVRITAPLDVTLRDATIRIGGESALIRKLPVRIDVLGRLDDPAIMIDDRRLADALRDAGAEALASRAREEADEQVGRGLDRLEAETGIRLPDELQNGIGEAIGQGLGNLFGGEDD
;
A
#
# COMPACT_ATOMS: atom_id res chain seq x y z
N MET A 1 46.81 -27.40 -7.25
CA MET A 1 47.14 -28.67 -6.58
C MET A 1 46.26 -29.00 -5.36
N VAL A 2 45.24 -28.19 -5.03
CA VAL A 2 44.38 -28.35 -3.83
C VAL A 2 43.12 -29.21 -4.09
N LEU A 3 42.63 -29.28 -5.34
CA LEU A 3 41.45 -30.07 -5.72
C LEU A 3 41.54 -31.59 -5.39
N PRO A 4 42.64 -32.30 -5.68
CA PRO A 4 42.69 -33.75 -5.46
C PRO A 4 42.72 -34.13 -3.97
N GLU A 5 43.31 -33.30 -3.10
CA GLU A 5 43.32 -33.54 -1.66
C GLU A 5 41.93 -33.33 -1.04
N VAL A 6 41.24 -32.25 -1.43
CA VAL A 6 39.86 -31.99 -0.97
C VAL A 6 38.91 -33.09 -1.45
N PHE A 7 39.09 -33.56 -2.69
CA PHE A 7 38.31 -34.67 -3.26
C PHE A 7 38.57 -36.00 -2.53
N MET A 8 39.83 -36.35 -2.25
CA MET A 8 40.16 -37.55 -1.46
C MET A 8 39.61 -37.46 -0.03
N LEU A 9 39.65 -36.28 0.60
CA LEU A 9 39.12 -36.06 1.94
C LEU A 9 37.59 -36.19 1.99
N ALA A 10 36.90 -35.68 0.95
CA ALA A 10 35.46 -35.79 0.79
C ALA A 10 35.02 -37.24 0.55
N ILE A 11 35.71 -37.97 -0.34
CA ILE A 11 35.50 -39.41 -0.56
C ILE A 11 35.71 -40.17 0.75
N ARG A 12 36.80 -39.90 1.47
CA ARG A 12 37.07 -40.57 2.75
C ARG A 12 35.97 -40.34 3.78
N ARG A 13 35.49 -39.11 3.93
CA ARG A 13 34.35 -38.79 4.83
C ARG A 13 33.06 -39.45 4.37
N PHE A 14 32.81 -39.49 3.06
CA PHE A 14 31.67 -40.16 2.47
C PHE A 14 31.65 -41.66 2.80
N PHE A 15 32.72 -42.39 2.49
CA PHE A 15 32.81 -43.83 2.78
C PHE A 15 32.72 -44.15 4.28
N LYS A 16 33.40 -43.37 5.12
CA LYS A 16 33.34 -43.53 6.59
C LYS A 16 31.93 -43.34 7.16
N THR A 17 31.20 -42.34 6.67
CA THR A 17 29.85 -42.02 7.18
C THR A 17 28.78 -42.95 6.60
N MET A 18 28.87 -43.28 5.31
CA MET A 18 27.88 -44.09 4.60
C MET A 18 28.00 -45.58 4.89
N LEU A 19 29.18 -46.12 5.15
CA LEU A 19 29.36 -47.56 5.39
C LEU A 19 29.47 -47.92 6.88
N GLY A 20 29.95 -47.00 7.72
CA GLY A 20 30.31 -47.31 9.11
C GLY A 20 29.25 -47.00 10.17
N VAL A 21 28.33 -46.04 9.96
CA VAL A 21 27.47 -45.52 11.06
C VAL A 21 26.01 -45.21 10.65
N ALA A 22 25.75 -44.80 9.41
CA ALA A 22 24.43 -44.24 9.06
C ALA A 22 23.30 -45.29 8.95
N THR A 23 22.13 -45.03 9.51
CA THR A 23 20.93 -45.89 9.32
C THR A 23 20.23 -45.60 7.99
N PRO A 24 19.45 -46.54 7.43
CA PRO A 24 18.69 -46.29 6.20
C PRO A 24 17.76 -45.06 6.29
N MET A 25 17.14 -44.83 7.45
CA MET A 25 16.31 -43.65 7.68
C MET A 25 17.13 -42.35 7.70
N GLN A 26 18.34 -42.35 8.27
CA GLN A 26 19.24 -41.18 8.25
C GLN A 26 19.65 -40.79 6.82
N ILE A 27 19.83 -41.79 5.95
CA ILE A 27 20.17 -41.58 4.53
C ILE A 27 18.95 -41.00 3.80
N LEU A 28 17.77 -41.59 3.97
CA LEU A 28 16.54 -41.11 3.34
C LEU A 28 16.21 -39.67 3.75
N LEU A 29 16.23 -39.37 5.05
CA LEU A 29 15.96 -38.01 5.56
C LEU A 29 16.99 -36.99 5.06
N ALA A 30 18.26 -37.37 4.98
CA ALA A 30 19.31 -36.51 4.44
C ALA A 30 19.08 -36.18 2.96
N CYS A 31 18.72 -37.17 2.14
CA CYS A 31 18.41 -36.95 0.73
C CYS A 31 17.12 -36.14 0.54
N LEU A 32 16.09 -36.39 1.36
CA LEU A 32 14.82 -35.68 1.29
C LEU A 32 14.98 -34.18 1.62
N ILE A 33 15.52 -33.87 2.81
CA ILE A 33 15.72 -32.47 3.24
C ILE A 33 16.79 -31.79 2.37
N GLY A 34 17.86 -32.52 2.04
CA GLY A 34 18.92 -32.01 1.18
C GLY A 34 18.41 -31.60 -0.20
N SER A 35 17.54 -32.41 -0.80
CA SER A 35 16.94 -32.10 -2.10
C SER A 35 15.97 -30.92 -2.03
N MET A 36 15.08 -30.89 -1.01
CA MET A 36 14.17 -29.76 -0.81
C MET A 36 14.94 -28.43 -0.63
N LEU A 37 16.03 -28.42 0.15
CA LEU A 37 16.91 -27.26 0.28
C LEU A 37 17.55 -26.83 -1.05
N GLY A 38 17.92 -27.79 -1.90
CA GLY A 38 18.55 -27.48 -3.20
C GLY A 38 17.59 -26.83 -4.20
N PHE A 39 16.31 -27.23 -4.19
CA PHE A 39 15.31 -26.67 -5.11
C PHE A 39 14.70 -25.34 -4.64
N LEU A 40 14.94 -24.90 -3.41
CA LEU A 40 14.42 -23.63 -2.93
C LEU A 40 15.18 -22.41 -3.51
N PRO A 41 14.47 -21.33 -3.89
CA PRO A 41 15.08 -20.08 -4.32
C PRO A 41 15.56 -19.28 -3.10
N VAL A 42 16.89 -19.14 -2.97
CA VAL A 42 17.57 -18.38 -1.91
C VAL A 42 18.69 -17.54 -2.54
N PRO A 43 18.82 -16.23 -2.22
CA PRO A 43 17.93 -15.43 -1.36
C PRO A 43 16.58 -15.15 -2.05
N GLY A 44 15.53 -14.90 -1.27
CA GLY A 44 14.19 -14.61 -1.80
C GLY A 44 13.06 -15.30 -1.03
N PRO A 45 11.92 -15.62 -1.69
CA PRO A 45 10.73 -16.14 -1.02
C PRO A 45 10.94 -17.51 -0.33
N GLY A 46 11.96 -18.27 -0.73
CA GLY A 46 12.29 -19.57 -0.13
C GLY A 46 13.18 -19.51 1.12
N LEU A 47 13.59 -18.32 1.57
CA LEU A 47 14.56 -18.19 2.68
C LEU A 47 14.02 -18.72 4.01
N ALA A 48 12.79 -18.36 4.38
CA ALA A 48 12.19 -18.84 5.63
C ALA A 48 11.98 -20.37 5.62
N ALA A 49 11.46 -20.92 4.51
CA ALA A 49 11.34 -22.36 4.33
C ALA A 49 12.70 -23.06 4.43
N SER A 50 13.76 -22.47 3.87
CA SER A 50 15.13 -23.00 3.95
C SER A 50 15.65 -23.02 5.40
N ILE A 51 15.42 -21.96 6.18
CA ILE A 51 15.79 -21.92 7.61
C ILE A 51 15.07 -23.04 8.37
N VAL A 52 13.76 -23.21 8.14
CA VAL A 52 12.98 -24.28 8.76
C VAL A 52 13.52 -25.66 8.38
N LEU A 53 13.86 -25.88 7.10
CA LEU A 53 14.47 -27.14 6.65
C LEU A 53 15.86 -27.38 7.25
N VAL A 54 16.68 -26.34 7.44
CA VAL A 54 17.97 -26.46 8.14
C VAL A 54 17.76 -26.81 9.61
N PHE A 55 16.80 -26.19 10.29
CA PHE A 55 16.46 -26.54 11.67
C PHE A 55 15.94 -27.98 11.75
N LEU A 56 15.09 -28.38 10.80
CA LEU A 56 14.62 -29.75 10.70
C LEU A 56 15.78 -30.73 10.45
N LEU A 57 16.77 -30.38 9.62
CA LEU A 57 17.98 -31.19 9.40
C LEU A 57 18.82 -31.36 10.67
N LEU A 58 18.87 -30.35 11.53
CA LEU A 58 19.58 -30.41 12.81
C LEU A 58 18.82 -31.25 13.84
N VAL A 59 17.50 -31.06 13.94
CA VAL A 59 16.61 -31.78 14.87
C VAL A 59 16.47 -33.25 14.47
N LEU A 60 16.30 -33.52 13.18
CA LEU A 60 16.20 -34.88 12.69
C LEU A 60 17.57 -35.53 12.70
N ASN A 61 17.57 -36.81 13.02
CA ASN A 61 18.75 -37.64 12.93
C ASN A 61 18.99 -37.95 11.44
N ALA A 62 19.51 -36.97 10.72
CA ALA A 62 19.92 -37.07 9.32
C ALA A 62 21.44 -36.93 9.21
N ASN A 63 22.03 -37.52 8.16
CA ASN A 63 23.43 -37.31 7.86
C ASN A 63 23.62 -35.94 7.20
N ILE A 64 24.08 -34.95 7.98
CA ILE A 64 24.28 -33.56 7.54
C ILE A 64 25.23 -33.47 6.34
N PHE A 65 26.29 -34.29 6.31
CA PHE A 65 27.24 -34.28 5.20
C PHE A 65 26.60 -34.76 3.89
N LEU A 66 25.83 -35.85 3.96
CA LEU A 66 25.09 -36.35 2.81
C LEU A 66 24.01 -35.34 2.37
N ALA A 67 23.30 -34.73 3.31
CA ALA A 67 22.30 -33.71 3.00
C ALA A 67 22.93 -32.53 2.26
N GLY A 68 24.08 -32.01 2.73
CA GLY A 68 24.80 -30.94 2.05
C GLY A 68 25.27 -31.31 0.64
N LEU A 69 25.76 -32.55 0.44
CA LEU A 69 26.13 -33.02 -0.90
C LEU A 69 24.93 -33.08 -1.85
N VAL A 70 23.79 -33.60 -1.36
CA VAL A 70 22.56 -33.66 -2.13
C VAL A 70 22.02 -32.26 -2.43
N THR A 71 22.08 -31.33 -1.47
CA THR A 71 21.68 -29.93 -1.66
C THR A 71 22.50 -29.28 -2.77
N VAL A 72 23.83 -29.42 -2.76
CA VAL A 72 24.68 -28.85 -3.83
C VAL A 72 24.33 -29.47 -5.18
N GLY A 73 24.20 -30.80 -5.25
CA GLY A 73 23.86 -31.49 -6.50
C GLY A 73 22.50 -31.06 -7.05
N THR A 74 21.47 -31.04 -6.21
CA THR A 74 20.11 -30.64 -6.58
C THR A 74 19.99 -29.14 -6.84
N LYS A 75 20.82 -28.29 -6.22
CA LYS A 75 20.87 -26.86 -6.53
C LYS A 75 21.32 -26.61 -7.96
N ILE A 76 22.31 -27.33 -8.45
CA ILE A 76 22.77 -27.24 -9.85
C ILE A 76 21.64 -27.68 -10.79
N VAL A 77 20.95 -28.78 -10.47
CA VAL A 77 19.80 -29.26 -11.25
C VAL A 77 18.65 -28.24 -11.23
N SER A 78 18.40 -27.59 -10.09
CA SER A 78 17.30 -26.63 -9.92
C SER A 78 17.44 -25.41 -10.83
N LEU A 79 18.66 -24.98 -11.14
CA LEU A 79 18.90 -23.85 -12.03
C LEU A 79 18.46 -24.14 -13.46
N ALA A 80 18.73 -25.36 -13.96
CA ALA A 80 18.29 -25.79 -15.27
C ALA A 80 16.80 -26.18 -15.31
N ALA A 81 16.30 -26.73 -14.19
CA ALA A 81 14.92 -27.18 -14.07
C ALA A 81 13.93 -26.08 -13.66
N ALA A 82 14.35 -24.81 -13.53
CA ALA A 82 13.52 -23.73 -13.01
C ALA A 82 12.16 -23.57 -13.73
N PRO A 83 12.07 -23.62 -15.08
CA PRO A 83 10.76 -23.55 -15.77
C PRO A 83 9.84 -24.73 -15.43
N LEU A 84 10.40 -25.93 -15.32
CA LEU A 84 9.64 -27.14 -14.96
C LEU A 84 9.18 -27.08 -13.51
N VAL A 85 10.05 -26.66 -12.59
CA VAL A 85 9.72 -26.50 -11.17
C VAL A 85 8.64 -25.44 -10.99
N PHE A 86 8.72 -24.33 -11.73
CA PHE A 86 7.70 -23.30 -11.75
C PHE A 86 6.36 -23.84 -12.26
N GLY A 87 6.36 -24.60 -13.37
CA GLY A 87 5.14 -25.22 -13.91
C GLY A 87 4.48 -26.21 -12.94
N VAL A 88 5.27 -27.01 -12.22
CA VAL A 88 4.77 -27.87 -11.13
C VAL A 88 4.16 -27.03 -10.01
N GLY A 89 4.82 -25.94 -9.63
CA GLY A 89 4.31 -24.98 -8.66
C GLY A 89 2.96 -24.39 -9.06
N ARG A 90 2.82 -23.98 -10.32
CA ARG A 90 1.57 -23.49 -10.90
C ARG A 90 0.47 -24.54 -10.86
N PHE A 91 0.75 -25.77 -11.30
CA PHE A 91 -0.22 -26.86 -11.23
C PHE A 91 -0.70 -27.12 -9.80
N LEU A 92 0.17 -26.95 -8.79
CA LEU A 92 -0.21 -27.12 -7.39
C LEU A 92 -0.98 -25.92 -6.82
N ILE A 93 -0.60 -24.70 -7.21
CA ILE A 93 -1.24 -23.49 -6.67
C ILE A 93 -2.58 -23.22 -7.37
N ASP A 94 -2.63 -23.27 -8.70
CA ASP A 94 -3.82 -22.92 -9.50
C ASP A 94 -4.68 -24.16 -9.87
N GLY A 95 -4.24 -25.36 -9.48
CA GLY A 95 -4.91 -26.62 -9.82
C GLY A 95 -5.65 -27.26 -8.63
N PRO A 96 -5.65 -28.59 -8.50
CA PRO A 96 -6.51 -29.30 -7.54
C PRO A 96 -6.14 -29.05 -6.07
N THR A 97 -4.93 -28.56 -5.79
CA THR A 97 -4.45 -28.27 -4.44
C THR A 97 -4.58 -26.79 -4.05
N GLU A 98 -5.25 -25.96 -4.86
CA GLU A 98 -5.51 -24.54 -4.56
C GLU A 98 -6.06 -24.31 -3.14
N PRO A 99 -7.06 -25.05 -2.62
CA PRO A 99 -7.56 -24.80 -1.26
C PRO A 99 -6.49 -25.00 -0.18
N VAL A 100 -5.58 -25.95 -0.39
CA VAL A 100 -4.46 -26.22 0.53
C VAL A 100 -3.40 -25.14 0.40
N ALA A 101 -3.06 -24.72 -0.82
CA ALA A 101 -2.15 -23.62 -1.08
C ALA A 101 -2.65 -22.32 -0.45
N ARG A 102 -3.94 -22.02 -0.61
CA ARG A 102 -4.62 -20.87 0.00
C ARG A 102 -4.60 -20.92 1.53
N LEU A 103 -4.85 -22.08 2.13
CA LEU A 103 -4.76 -22.25 3.58
C LEU A 103 -3.34 -21.99 4.09
N LEU A 104 -2.32 -22.50 3.40
CA LEU A 104 -0.92 -22.34 3.80
C LEU A 104 -0.40 -20.91 3.56
N ALA A 105 -0.80 -20.27 2.47
CA ALA A 105 -0.43 -18.90 2.14
C ALA A 105 -1.04 -17.87 3.12
N ASN A 106 -2.21 -18.16 3.70
CA ASN A 106 -2.91 -17.28 4.64
C ASN A 106 -2.80 -17.72 6.12
N GLY A 107 -2.19 -18.88 6.39
CA GLY A 107 -2.06 -19.45 7.72
C GLY A 107 -1.01 -18.73 8.59
N PRO A 108 -1.18 -18.76 9.93
CA PRO A 108 -0.19 -18.19 10.85
C PRO A 108 1.13 -18.97 10.73
N VAL A 109 2.26 -18.25 10.68
CA VAL A 109 3.62 -18.75 10.46
C VAL A 109 3.85 -19.34 9.05
N THR A 110 2.89 -20.10 8.50
CA THR A 110 3.02 -20.73 7.18
C THR A 110 3.05 -19.72 6.04
N ALA A 111 2.40 -18.56 6.19
CA ALA A 111 2.48 -17.46 5.23
C ALA A 111 3.92 -16.96 4.97
N TRP A 112 4.81 -17.11 5.96
CA TRP A 112 6.23 -16.77 5.84
C TRP A 112 7.03 -17.79 5.04
N LEU A 113 6.53 -19.02 4.88
CA LEU A 113 7.24 -20.11 4.20
C LEU A 113 7.21 -19.99 2.66
N GLY A 114 6.48 -19.02 2.12
CA GLY A 114 6.50 -18.70 0.69
C GLY A 114 5.62 -19.60 -0.17
N PHE A 115 4.55 -20.20 0.38
CA PHE A 115 3.63 -21.05 -0.38
C PHE A 115 2.83 -20.29 -1.46
N ASP A 116 2.84 -18.96 -1.40
CA ASP A 116 2.35 -18.02 -2.41
C ASP A 116 3.28 -17.90 -3.64
N ALA A 117 4.53 -18.36 -3.55
CA ALA A 117 5.48 -18.32 -4.67
C ALA A 117 5.51 -19.67 -5.41
N TYR A 118 5.20 -19.65 -6.71
CA TYR A 118 5.15 -20.85 -7.55
C TYR A 118 6.44 -21.67 -7.49
N LEU A 119 7.61 -21.01 -7.60
CA LEU A 119 8.90 -21.69 -7.57
C LEU A 119 9.21 -22.32 -6.20
N VAL A 120 8.71 -21.76 -5.09
CA VAL A 120 8.90 -22.34 -3.75
C VAL A 120 8.04 -23.58 -3.58
N THR A 121 6.74 -23.49 -3.88
CA THR A 121 5.80 -24.62 -3.77
C THR A 121 6.20 -25.76 -4.71
N GLY A 122 6.52 -25.44 -5.96
CA GLY A 122 7.05 -26.40 -6.92
C GLY A 122 8.40 -26.98 -6.50
N GLY A 123 9.30 -26.15 -5.96
CA GLY A 123 10.62 -26.57 -5.48
C GLY A 123 10.55 -27.54 -4.30
N LEU A 124 9.65 -27.30 -3.35
CA LEU A 124 9.38 -28.23 -2.25
C LEU A 124 8.82 -29.57 -2.76
N ALA A 125 7.88 -29.54 -3.71
CA ALA A 125 7.27 -30.75 -4.27
C ALA A 125 8.26 -31.57 -5.11
N VAL A 126 8.93 -30.95 -6.07
CA VAL A 126 9.96 -31.58 -6.91
C VAL A 126 11.13 -32.05 -6.04
N GLY A 127 11.51 -31.25 -5.05
CA GLY A 127 12.55 -31.57 -4.08
C GLY A 127 12.20 -32.79 -3.23
N LEU A 128 10.96 -32.92 -2.77
CA LEU A 128 10.46 -34.07 -2.02
C LEU A 128 10.52 -35.35 -2.87
N VAL A 129 10.00 -35.31 -4.10
CA VAL A 129 10.01 -36.47 -5.02
C VAL A 129 11.43 -36.87 -5.37
N THR A 130 12.27 -35.91 -5.77
CA THR A 130 13.68 -36.16 -6.12
C THR A 130 14.46 -36.70 -4.93
N GLY A 131 14.28 -36.11 -3.76
CA GLY A 131 14.95 -36.54 -2.53
C GLY A 131 14.52 -37.94 -2.09
N PHE A 132 13.26 -38.30 -2.25
CA PHE A 132 12.77 -39.66 -2.00
C PHE A 132 13.40 -40.67 -2.96
N LEU A 133 13.40 -40.39 -4.27
CA LEU A 133 14.00 -41.27 -5.28
C LEU A 133 15.51 -41.45 -5.04
N VAL A 134 16.24 -40.36 -4.85
CA VAL A 134 17.68 -40.39 -4.56
C VAL A 134 17.95 -41.12 -3.24
N GLY A 135 17.18 -40.84 -2.19
CA GLY A 135 17.34 -41.49 -0.90
C GLY A 135 17.12 -42.99 -0.93
N VAL A 136 16.13 -43.45 -1.71
CA VAL A 136 15.86 -44.88 -1.92
C VAL A 136 16.98 -45.54 -2.73
N ILE A 137 17.46 -44.92 -3.80
CA ILE A 137 18.56 -45.45 -4.63
C ILE A 137 19.85 -45.55 -3.80
N VAL A 138 20.24 -44.46 -3.14
CA VAL A 138 21.43 -44.41 -2.29
C VAL A 138 21.29 -45.39 -1.12
N GLY A 139 20.12 -45.46 -0.50
CA GLY A 139 19.84 -46.41 0.58
C GLY A 139 19.96 -47.87 0.15
N ARG A 140 19.49 -48.22 -1.06
CA ARG A 140 19.67 -49.56 -1.64
C ARG A 140 21.14 -49.85 -1.92
N MET A 141 21.84 -48.94 -2.60
CA MET A 141 23.26 -49.10 -2.91
C MET A 141 24.11 -49.32 -1.64
N VAL A 142 23.86 -48.54 -0.59
CA VAL A 142 24.55 -48.72 0.70
C VAL A 142 24.21 -50.07 1.34
N ARG A 143 22.95 -50.50 1.29
CA ARG A 143 22.55 -51.80 1.83
C ARG A 143 23.22 -52.95 1.08
N ASP A 144 23.28 -52.88 -0.25
CA ASP A 144 23.89 -53.91 -1.07
C ASP A 144 25.42 -54.00 -0.85
N ILE A 145 26.09 -52.85 -0.73
CA ILE A 145 27.52 -52.81 -0.35
C ILE A 145 27.73 -53.40 1.05
N ARG A 146 26.86 -53.09 2.02
CA ARG A 146 26.96 -53.67 3.38
C ARG A 146 26.72 -55.18 3.39
N ASN A 147 25.76 -55.66 2.60
CA ASN A 147 25.43 -57.09 2.50
C ASN A 147 26.54 -57.88 1.80
N THR A 148 27.13 -57.33 0.74
CA THR A 148 28.27 -57.95 0.04
C THR A 148 29.51 -57.97 0.93
N LEU A 149 29.82 -56.89 1.65
CA LEU A 149 30.89 -56.86 2.66
C LEU A 149 30.63 -57.88 3.79
N GLY A 150 29.40 -57.96 4.28
CA GLY A 150 29.01 -58.94 5.31
C GLY A 150 29.06 -60.40 4.83
N ARG A 151 28.80 -60.66 3.55
CA ARG A 151 28.96 -62.00 2.95
C ARG A 151 30.43 -62.35 2.78
N LEU A 152 31.25 -61.41 2.29
CA LEU A 152 32.69 -61.58 2.17
C LEU A 152 33.39 -61.79 3.53
N GLU A 153 32.85 -61.20 4.61
CA GLU A 153 33.31 -61.43 5.99
C GLU A 153 32.99 -62.86 6.48
N ARG A 154 31.90 -63.47 6.01
CA ARG A 154 31.49 -64.85 6.41
C ARG A 154 32.08 -65.95 5.55
N GLU A 155 32.30 -65.70 4.25
CA GLU A 155 32.71 -66.73 3.28
C GLU A 155 34.25 -66.87 3.16
N ASN A 156 35.04 -65.87 3.56
CA ASN A 156 36.48 -65.85 3.34
C ASN A 156 37.26 -65.63 4.64
N ASP A 157 38.04 -66.63 5.06
CA ASP A 157 39.11 -66.52 6.07
C ASP A 157 40.17 -65.47 5.71
N LEU A 158 40.16 -64.96 4.47
CA LEU A 158 40.99 -63.84 4.03
C LEU A 158 40.66 -62.52 4.74
N VAL A 159 39.41 -62.28 5.16
CA VAL A 159 39.06 -61.08 5.94
C VAL A 159 39.48 -61.24 7.40
N ALA A 160 39.47 -62.45 7.95
CA ALA A 160 40.08 -62.76 9.26
C ALA A 160 41.62 -62.63 9.23
N PHE A 161 42.25 -63.14 8.17
CA PHE A 161 43.70 -63.01 7.92
C PHE A 161 44.14 -61.55 7.65
N LEU A 162 43.30 -60.77 6.95
CA LEU A 162 43.47 -59.31 6.81
C LEU A 162 43.05 -58.59 8.10
N ALA A 163 42.20 -59.10 8.97
CA ALA A 163 41.87 -58.45 10.25
C ALA A 163 42.96 -58.62 11.32
N GLU A 164 43.88 -59.58 11.18
CA GLU A 164 45.00 -59.78 12.11
C GLU A 164 46.17 -58.81 11.89
N ARG A 165 46.44 -58.39 10.65
CA ARG A 165 47.52 -57.42 10.37
C ARG A 165 47.14 -56.00 10.85
N ARG A 166 48.03 -55.35 11.59
CA ARG A 166 47.83 -53.95 12.06
C ARG A 166 47.56 -52.97 10.93
N ALA A 167 48.19 -53.16 9.76
CA ALA A 167 48.06 -52.28 8.60
C ALA A 167 46.64 -52.29 8.00
N THR A 168 45.94 -53.40 8.07
CA THR A 168 44.61 -53.62 7.50
C THR A 168 43.51 -53.32 8.50
N LYS A 169 43.75 -53.50 9.82
CA LYS A 169 42.97 -52.82 10.86
C LYS A 169 43.06 -51.30 10.75
N PHE A 170 44.25 -50.77 10.46
CA PHE A 170 44.45 -49.34 10.22
C PHE A 170 43.78 -48.88 8.93
N ALA A 171 43.87 -49.64 7.84
CA ALA A 171 43.18 -49.34 6.58
C ALA A 171 41.65 -49.41 6.73
N ALA A 172 41.12 -50.43 7.42
CA ALA A 172 39.69 -50.56 7.70
C ALA A 172 39.19 -49.47 8.68
N TRP A 173 40.02 -49.06 9.64
CA TRP A 173 39.75 -47.90 10.50
C TRP A 173 39.78 -46.58 9.72
N ILE A 174 40.71 -46.43 8.77
CA ILE A 174 40.85 -45.25 7.91
C ILE A 174 39.69 -45.13 6.91
N LEU A 175 39.26 -46.24 6.30
CA LEU A 175 38.25 -46.28 5.24
C LEU A 175 36.82 -46.42 5.77
N PHE A 176 36.61 -47.27 6.79
CA PHE A 176 35.27 -47.61 7.30
C PHE A 176 34.98 -47.08 8.71
N GLY A 177 35.97 -46.46 9.38
CA GLY A 177 35.80 -45.95 10.75
C GLY A 177 35.84 -47.03 11.84
N GLY A 178 36.21 -48.27 11.48
CA GLY A 178 36.21 -49.45 12.33
C GLY A 178 35.12 -50.46 11.95
N ILE A 179 35.31 -51.73 12.32
CA ILE A 179 34.30 -52.79 12.12
C ILE A 179 33.22 -52.62 13.20
N PRO A 180 31.93 -52.45 12.84
CA PRO A 180 30.87 -52.26 13.82
C PRO A 180 30.66 -53.51 14.68
N LYS A 181 30.41 -53.33 15.99
CA LYS A 181 30.11 -54.44 16.92
C LYS A 181 28.85 -55.18 16.45
N GLY A 182 29.01 -56.44 16.01
CA GLY A 182 27.94 -57.28 15.45
C GLY A 182 28.01 -57.51 13.92
N GLY A 183 29.04 -57.01 13.23
CA GLY A 183 29.23 -57.21 11.79
C GLY A 183 28.42 -56.24 10.92
N PHE A 184 28.81 -56.09 9.64
CA PHE A 184 28.20 -55.10 8.74
C PHE A 184 26.72 -55.39 8.40
N SER A 185 26.26 -56.64 8.53
CA SER A 185 24.85 -57.01 8.33
C SER A 185 23.94 -56.56 9.47
N ALA A 186 24.39 -56.58 10.73
CA ALA A 186 23.58 -56.14 11.88
C ALA A 186 23.30 -54.62 11.86
N MET A 187 24.15 -53.86 11.15
CA MET A 187 23.97 -52.43 10.91
C MET A 187 22.91 -52.10 9.85
N ALA A 188 22.54 -53.06 8.99
CA ALA A 188 21.47 -52.88 8.02
C ALA A 188 20.08 -52.85 8.67
N ASP A 189 19.91 -53.59 9.78
CA ASP A 189 18.62 -53.76 10.48
C ASP A 189 18.41 -52.79 11.64
N ARG A 190 19.41 -51.95 11.95
CA ARG A 190 19.36 -51.02 13.07
C ARG A 190 18.34 -49.90 12.80
N ARG A 191 17.26 -49.88 13.59
CA ARG A 191 16.32 -48.75 13.67
C ARG A 191 16.78 -47.76 14.73
N GLY A 192 17.19 -46.57 14.30
CA GLY A 192 17.48 -45.45 15.20
C GLY A 192 16.26 -44.56 15.40
N SER A 193 16.20 -43.84 16.52
CA SER A 193 15.23 -42.76 16.69
C SER A 193 15.41 -41.69 15.60
N PRO A 194 14.32 -41.20 14.98
CA PRO A 194 14.39 -40.17 13.95
C PRO A 194 14.77 -38.80 14.50
N ILE A 195 14.72 -38.56 15.82
CA ILE A 195 15.01 -37.27 16.45
C ILE A 195 16.38 -37.32 17.15
N ARG A 196 17.20 -36.28 16.93
CA ARG A 196 18.50 -36.07 17.56
C ARG A 196 18.36 -35.05 18.70
N ILE A 197 18.35 -35.51 19.96
CA ILE A 197 18.22 -34.66 21.16
C ILE A 197 19.25 -33.51 21.17
N THR A 198 20.51 -33.80 20.86
CA THR A 198 21.56 -32.77 20.76
C THR A 198 21.22 -31.71 19.71
N GLY A 199 20.62 -32.12 18.60
CA GLY A 199 20.17 -31.23 17.54
C GLY A 199 19.03 -30.32 18.00
N THR A 200 18.06 -30.88 18.72
CA THR A 200 16.98 -30.11 19.36
C THR A 200 17.53 -29.07 20.32
N ILE A 201 18.47 -29.43 21.20
CA ILE A 201 19.11 -28.49 22.12
C ILE A 201 19.81 -27.37 21.36
N VAL A 202 20.57 -27.70 20.31
CA VAL A 202 21.24 -26.69 19.46
C VAL A 202 20.24 -25.75 18.80
N VAL A 203 19.14 -26.27 18.23
CA VAL A 203 18.13 -25.42 17.58
C VAL A 203 17.42 -24.52 18.59
N VAL A 204 17.09 -25.03 19.78
CA VAL A 204 16.49 -24.21 20.85
C VAL A 204 17.44 -23.12 21.30
N LEU A 205 18.72 -23.44 21.54
CA LEU A 205 19.74 -22.46 21.92
C LEU A 205 19.97 -21.42 20.82
N LEU A 206 20.05 -21.84 19.56
CA LEU A 206 20.24 -20.96 18.42
C LEU A 206 19.04 -20.03 18.21
N THR A 207 17.82 -20.57 18.30
CA THR A 207 16.58 -19.79 18.18
C THR A 207 16.48 -18.79 19.33
N GLY A 208 16.78 -19.22 20.57
CA GLY A 208 16.82 -18.33 21.74
C GLY A 208 17.87 -17.23 21.59
N LEU A 209 19.08 -17.57 21.13
CA LEU A 209 20.14 -16.59 20.89
C LEU A 209 19.73 -15.57 19.81
N ILE A 210 19.19 -16.03 18.67
CA ILE A 210 18.71 -15.16 17.60
C ILE A 210 17.61 -14.24 18.13
N ALA A 211 16.65 -14.78 18.89
CA ALA A 211 15.56 -13.99 19.47
C ALA A 211 16.09 -12.92 20.44
N ILE A 212 17.03 -13.28 21.33
CA ILE A 212 17.64 -12.33 22.28
C ILE A 212 18.44 -11.25 21.54
N THR A 213 19.27 -11.62 20.56
CA THR A 213 20.04 -10.66 19.77
C THR A 213 19.12 -9.73 18.97
N ALA A 214 18.09 -10.29 18.32
CA ALA A 214 17.10 -9.50 17.59
C ALA A 214 16.35 -8.55 18.53
N TRP A 215 15.95 -9.01 19.71
CA TRP A 215 15.29 -8.19 20.73
C TRP A 215 16.17 -7.02 21.18
N LEU A 216 17.44 -7.27 21.53
CA LEU A 216 18.39 -6.25 21.97
C LEU A 216 18.75 -5.24 20.87
N ALA A 217 18.89 -5.69 19.62
CA ALA A 217 19.26 -4.83 18.50
C ALA A 217 18.06 -4.17 17.80
N SER A 218 16.83 -4.55 18.14
CA SER A 218 15.62 -4.18 17.40
C SER A 218 15.43 -2.68 17.27
N GLY A 219 15.54 -1.91 18.37
CA GLY A 219 15.36 -0.46 18.34
C GLY A 219 16.39 0.26 17.47
N ASP A 220 17.66 -0.12 17.58
CA ASP A 220 18.76 0.48 16.83
C ASP A 220 18.70 0.16 15.33
N LEU A 221 18.38 -1.10 15.00
CA LEU A 221 18.20 -1.54 13.61
C LEU A 221 16.97 -0.89 12.99
N ALA A 222 15.86 -0.84 13.73
CA ALA A 222 14.64 -0.19 13.28
C ALA A 222 14.87 1.31 13.06
N ARG A 223 15.56 2.01 13.98
CA ARG A 223 15.89 3.44 13.86
C ARG A 223 16.64 3.72 12.57
N ARG A 224 17.76 3.02 12.34
CA ARG A 224 18.59 3.21 11.14
C ARG A 224 17.87 2.79 9.86
N GLY A 225 16.99 1.80 9.93
CA GLY A 225 16.17 1.37 8.79
C GLY A 225 15.13 2.43 8.44
N LEU A 226 14.38 2.90 9.44
CA LEU A 226 13.34 3.90 9.27
C LEU A 226 13.91 5.23 8.78
N GLU A 227 15.00 5.73 9.37
CA GLU A 227 15.68 6.95 8.92
C GLU A 227 16.08 6.86 7.44
N ARG A 228 16.62 5.72 7.02
CA ARG A 228 17.04 5.52 5.62
C ARG A 228 15.86 5.50 4.66
N GLU A 229 14.82 4.73 4.97
CA GLU A 229 13.66 4.62 4.09
C GLU A 229 12.86 5.92 4.06
N LEU A 230 12.63 6.57 5.20
CA LEU A 230 11.95 7.87 5.22
C LEU A 230 12.78 8.97 4.55
N THR A 231 14.10 8.99 4.70
CA THR A 231 14.96 9.94 3.98
C THR A 231 14.92 9.72 2.47
N ARG A 232 14.86 8.46 2.02
CA ARG A 232 14.72 8.12 0.60
C ARG A 232 13.37 8.55 0.05
N LEU A 233 12.29 8.30 0.79
CA LEU A 233 10.93 8.64 0.37
C LEU A 233 10.68 10.15 0.39
N ASN A 234 11.19 10.84 1.41
CA ASN A 234 11.05 12.29 1.56
C ASN A 234 11.96 13.08 0.61
N GLY A 235 13.02 12.47 0.06
CA GLY A 235 14.04 13.16 -0.74
C GLY A 235 14.95 14.11 0.06
N ALA A 236 14.68 14.33 1.34
CA ALA A 236 15.50 15.09 2.27
C ALA A 236 15.63 14.38 3.62
N THR A 237 16.61 14.82 4.42
CA THR A 237 17.01 14.17 5.69
C THR A 237 15.84 14.00 6.66
N VAL A 238 15.66 12.78 7.17
CA VAL A 238 14.72 12.47 8.27
C VAL A 238 15.51 11.94 9.45
N ASP A 239 15.33 12.57 10.61
CA ASP A 239 16.01 12.18 11.85
C ASP A 239 15.02 11.48 12.80
N VAL A 240 15.50 10.43 13.47
CA VAL A 240 14.76 9.71 14.51
C VAL A 240 15.66 9.54 15.73
N GLU A 241 15.23 10.03 16.88
CA GLU A 241 16.02 9.93 18.12
C GLU A 241 16.16 8.48 18.58
N ALA A 242 15.04 7.77 18.75
CA ALA A 242 15.04 6.38 19.18
C ALA A 242 13.77 5.65 18.73
N ILE A 243 13.86 4.33 18.61
CA ILE A 243 12.69 3.46 18.42
C ILE A 243 12.68 2.42 19.53
N ARG A 244 11.54 2.29 20.21
CA ARG A 244 11.28 1.26 21.23
C ARG A 244 10.24 0.30 20.70
N ILE A 245 10.52 -0.99 20.77
CA ILE A 245 9.61 -2.04 20.27
C ILE A 245 9.28 -3.00 21.41
N ASP A 246 8.01 -3.06 21.77
CA ASP A 246 7.44 -4.10 22.62
C ASP A 246 6.82 -5.19 21.75
N TRP A 247 7.61 -6.24 21.50
CA TRP A 247 7.24 -7.37 20.66
C TRP A 247 6.07 -8.19 21.20
N PHE A 248 5.86 -8.22 22.51
CA PHE A 248 4.79 -9.01 23.13
C PHE A 248 3.45 -8.30 23.04
N ARG A 249 3.46 -6.97 23.06
CA ARG A 249 2.26 -6.14 22.89
C ARG A 249 2.03 -5.69 21.45
N GLY A 250 2.98 -5.93 20.55
CA GLY A 250 2.91 -5.41 19.19
C GLY A 250 3.01 -3.88 19.14
N LYS A 251 3.60 -3.25 20.15
CA LYS A 251 3.64 -1.78 20.27
C LYS A 251 5.02 -1.25 19.85
N THR A 252 5.04 -0.28 18.95
CA THR A 252 6.26 0.42 18.53
C THR A 252 6.13 1.90 18.85
N THR A 253 7.10 2.46 19.55
CA THR A 253 7.14 3.88 19.91
C THR A 253 8.38 4.51 19.29
N ILE A 254 8.18 5.46 18.40
CA ILE A 254 9.19 6.28 17.76
C ILE A 254 9.29 7.59 18.57
N LEU A 255 10.49 7.93 19.01
CA LEU A 255 10.76 9.13 19.78
C LEU A 255 11.52 10.13 18.91
N GLY A 256 11.12 11.39 18.97
CA GLY A 256 11.80 12.51 18.31
C GLY A 256 11.92 12.32 16.78
N LEU A 257 10.79 12.24 16.08
CA LEU A 257 10.77 12.26 14.61
C LEU A 257 10.90 13.70 14.11
N ALA A 258 11.82 13.96 13.20
CA ALA A 258 11.94 15.24 12.51
C ALA A 258 12.14 15.05 11.00
N VAL A 259 11.16 15.48 10.21
CA VAL A 259 11.16 15.40 8.75
C VAL A 259 11.57 16.75 8.18
N CYS A 260 12.69 16.79 7.46
CA CYS A 260 13.18 18.01 6.79
C CYS A 260 12.27 18.39 5.61
N ASP A 261 12.03 19.67 5.43
CA ASP A 261 11.47 20.19 4.19
C ASP A 261 12.54 20.10 3.07
N SER A 262 12.19 19.53 1.93
CA SER A 262 13.09 19.39 0.78
C SER A 262 13.36 20.72 0.07
N SER A 263 12.45 21.69 0.21
CA SER A 263 12.56 23.04 -0.35
C SER A 263 13.30 24.00 0.59
N ALA A 264 13.17 23.81 1.92
CA ALA A 264 13.77 24.64 2.96
C ALA A 264 14.56 23.78 3.96
N LEU A 265 15.84 23.52 3.67
CA LEU A 265 16.67 22.58 4.44
C LEU A 265 16.96 23.02 5.89
N ASP A 266 16.70 24.27 6.23
CA ASP A 266 16.81 24.81 7.59
C ASP A 266 15.54 24.62 8.42
N ARG A 267 14.47 24.03 7.85
CA ARG A 267 13.17 23.85 8.50
C ARG A 267 12.69 22.40 8.46
N ASN A 268 11.94 22.03 9.49
CA ASN A 268 11.22 20.77 9.58
C ASN A 268 9.80 20.98 9.06
N LEU A 269 9.42 20.24 8.02
CA LEU A 269 8.04 20.12 7.58
C LEU A 269 7.16 19.60 8.73
N LEU A 270 7.64 18.57 9.42
CA LEU A 270 6.95 17.93 10.53
C LEU A 270 7.95 17.50 11.61
N GLN A 271 7.61 17.76 12.86
CA GLN A 271 8.30 17.26 14.03
C GLN A 271 7.28 16.63 14.98
N ALA A 272 7.60 15.46 15.54
CA ALA A 272 6.76 14.80 16.54
C ALA A 272 7.62 14.35 17.73
N GLY A 273 7.13 14.59 18.94
CA GLY A 273 7.80 14.17 20.17
C GLY A 273 7.73 12.64 20.33
N GLU A 274 6.53 12.08 20.16
CA GLU A 274 6.30 10.65 20.24
C GLU A 274 5.30 10.20 19.16
N ILE A 275 5.62 9.09 18.48
CA ILE A 275 4.69 8.38 17.60
C ILE A 275 4.57 6.94 18.08
N THR A 276 3.40 6.58 18.55
CA THR A 276 3.09 5.23 19.00
C THR A 276 2.26 4.51 17.95
N ALA A 277 2.68 3.32 17.53
CA ALA A 277 1.97 2.45 16.60
C ALA A 277 1.69 1.09 17.24
N GLU A 278 0.44 0.63 17.15
CA GLU A 278 -0.01 -0.68 17.64
C GLU A 278 -0.25 -1.63 16.47
N LEU A 279 0.40 -2.80 16.52
CA LEU A 279 0.43 -3.79 15.45
C LEU A 279 -0.36 -5.04 15.85
N ASP A 280 -1.18 -5.55 14.94
CA ASP A 280 -1.80 -6.86 15.09
C ASP A 280 -0.75 -7.97 14.82
N LEU A 281 -0.23 -8.55 15.90
CA LEU A 281 0.73 -9.64 15.85
C LEU A 281 0.18 -10.88 15.10
N GLY A 282 -1.13 -11.12 15.18
CA GLY A 282 -1.78 -12.20 14.46
C GLY A 282 -1.75 -11.99 12.95
N ALA A 283 -1.90 -10.74 12.49
CA ALA A 283 -1.71 -10.37 11.10
C ALA A 283 -0.24 -10.49 10.68
N VAL A 284 0.71 -10.07 11.53
CA VAL A 284 2.16 -10.21 11.26
C VAL A 284 2.57 -11.67 11.09
N LEU A 285 2.05 -12.58 11.92
CA LEU A 285 2.29 -14.02 11.75
C LEU A 285 1.75 -14.56 10.42
N ARG A 286 0.74 -13.91 9.83
CA ARG A 286 0.21 -14.20 8.50
C ARG A 286 0.88 -13.39 7.39
N ARG A 287 2.03 -12.77 7.68
CA ARG A 287 2.82 -11.94 6.75
C ARG A 287 2.05 -10.73 6.23
N ARG A 288 1.18 -10.17 7.08
CA ARG A 288 0.40 -8.96 6.82
C ARG A 288 0.77 -7.89 7.83
N LEU A 289 0.78 -6.63 7.42
CA LEU A 289 1.02 -5.50 8.30
C LEU A 289 -0.31 -4.81 8.59
N VAL A 290 -0.89 -5.07 9.75
CA VAL A 290 -2.11 -4.39 10.20
C VAL A 290 -1.74 -3.53 11.40
N VAL A 291 -1.88 -2.22 11.24
CA VAL A 291 -1.68 -1.21 12.27
C VAL A 291 -3.05 -0.80 12.80
N GLU A 292 -3.31 -1.07 14.07
CA GLU A 292 -4.60 -0.76 14.71
C GLU A 292 -4.76 0.72 14.99
N LEU A 293 -3.71 1.34 15.54
CA LEU A 293 -3.69 2.75 15.88
C LEU A 293 -2.27 3.30 15.71
N VAL A 294 -2.15 4.43 15.02
CA VAL A 294 -0.98 5.30 15.07
C VAL A 294 -1.37 6.56 15.81
N ARG A 295 -0.72 6.87 16.91
CA ARG A 295 -0.92 8.10 17.67
C ARG A 295 0.33 8.96 17.60
N VAL A 296 0.16 10.23 17.22
CA VAL A 296 1.21 11.25 17.19
C VAL A 296 0.95 12.21 18.35
N GLU A 297 1.95 12.36 19.21
CA GLU A 297 1.94 13.29 20.34
C GLU A 297 3.01 14.37 20.14
N ASP A 298 2.71 15.59 20.62
CA ASP A 298 3.55 16.78 20.47
C ASP A 298 3.95 17.08 19.01
N GLY A 299 3.00 16.91 18.09
CA GLY A 299 3.16 17.27 16.68
C GLY A 299 3.37 18.78 16.50
N ARG A 300 4.34 19.14 15.67
CA ARG A 300 4.63 20.52 15.27
C ARG A 300 4.94 20.56 13.78
N SER A 301 4.47 21.58 13.08
CA SER A 301 4.80 21.83 11.68
C SER A 301 5.58 23.13 11.52
N ASP A 302 6.44 23.16 10.50
CA ASP A 302 7.26 24.32 10.12
C ASP A 302 8.17 24.87 11.24
N VAL A 303 8.98 23.98 11.83
CA VAL A 303 9.87 24.34 12.95
C VAL A 303 11.31 24.50 12.46
N ALA A 304 12.00 25.56 12.88
CA ALA A 304 13.42 25.75 12.59
C ALA A 304 14.29 24.59 13.10
N ARG A 305 15.20 24.09 12.26
CA ARG A 305 16.10 22.97 12.58
C ARG A 305 17.33 23.43 13.32
N THR A 306 17.79 22.64 14.29
CA THR A 306 19.08 22.86 14.96
C THR A 306 20.26 22.56 14.04
N ARG A 307 20.08 21.64 13.08
CA ARG A 307 21.07 21.27 12.06
C ARG A 307 20.42 21.28 10.69
N PRO A 308 20.97 22.02 9.71
CA PRO A 308 20.46 21.99 8.34
C PRO A 308 20.45 20.57 7.78
N GLY A 309 19.34 20.21 7.13
CA GLY A 309 19.17 18.95 6.43
C GLY A 309 19.99 18.89 5.15
N ARG A 310 19.98 17.73 4.50
CA ARG A 310 20.60 17.48 3.21
C ARG A 310 19.62 16.76 2.29
N ILE A 311 19.68 17.08 1.00
CA ILE A 311 18.95 16.37 -0.05
C ILE A 311 19.55 14.96 -0.20
N ALA A 312 18.69 13.96 -0.31
CA ALA A 312 19.08 12.57 -0.46
C ALA A 312 19.66 12.32 -1.87
N PRO A 313 20.82 11.64 -1.99
CA PRO A 313 21.45 11.38 -3.28
C PRO A 313 20.57 10.47 -4.16
N GLY A 314 20.39 10.86 -5.43
CA GLY A 314 19.50 10.18 -6.38
C GLY A 314 18.13 10.84 -6.57
N THR A 315 17.84 11.90 -5.81
CA THR A 315 16.66 12.75 -5.96
C THR A 315 17.11 14.09 -6.51
N GLU A 316 17.70 14.10 -7.71
CA GLU A 316 17.70 15.35 -8.48
C GLU A 316 16.24 15.59 -8.84
N SER A 317 15.65 16.66 -8.27
CA SER A 317 14.43 17.22 -8.84
C SER A 317 14.67 17.33 -10.35
N PRO A 318 13.68 16.97 -11.19
CA PRO A 318 13.74 17.34 -12.60
C PRO A 318 14.16 18.82 -12.65
N PRO A 319 15.10 19.21 -13.51
CA PRO A 319 15.32 20.62 -13.75
C PRO A 319 13.94 21.22 -14.02
N ASP A 320 13.64 22.33 -13.34
CA ASP A 320 12.50 23.19 -13.66
C ASP A 320 12.72 23.65 -15.09
N ASP A 321 12.30 22.81 -16.04
CA ASP A 321 12.18 23.18 -17.41
C ASP A 321 11.00 24.16 -17.40
N GLY A 322 11.32 25.44 -17.56
CA GLY A 322 10.34 26.50 -17.75
C GLY A 322 9.63 26.39 -19.10
N THR A 323 9.28 25.16 -19.52
CA THR A 323 8.82 24.82 -20.87
C THR A 323 7.74 23.74 -20.88
N THR A 324 6.92 23.62 -19.84
CA THR A 324 5.57 23.06 -20.04
C THR A 324 4.57 24.19 -20.22
N ARG A 325 4.57 24.78 -21.42
CA ARG A 325 3.41 25.54 -21.89
C ARG A 325 2.27 24.53 -22.03
N PRO A 326 1.14 24.67 -21.31
CA PRO A 326 0.01 23.78 -21.50
C PRO A 326 -0.41 23.80 -22.97
N PRO A 327 -0.87 22.68 -23.55
CA PRO A 327 -1.54 22.73 -24.84
C PRO A 327 -2.67 23.76 -24.75
N GLU A 328 -2.71 24.71 -25.69
CA GLU A 328 -3.87 25.57 -25.91
C GLU A 328 -5.04 24.64 -26.25
N ALA A 329 -5.81 24.28 -25.24
CA ALA A 329 -7.09 23.64 -25.42
C ALA A 329 -8.02 24.68 -26.06
N GLU A 330 -8.61 24.31 -27.19
CA GLU A 330 -9.64 25.10 -27.87
C GLU A 330 -10.78 25.38 -26.88
N ALA A 331 -10.86 26.63 -26.43
CA ALA A 331 -11.94 27.12 -25.60
C ALA A 331 -13.19 27.26 -26.48
N GLY A 332 -14.11 26.30 -26.36
CA GLY A 332 -15.51 26.57 -26.65
C GLY A 332 -16.05 27.44 -25.51
N ASP A 333 -16.32 28.71 -25.77
CA ASP A 333 -16.85 29.67 -24.78
C ASP A 333 -18.16 29.15 -24.17
N PRO A 334 -18.20 28.83 -22.86
CA PRO A 334 -19.44 28.62 -22.14
C PRO A 334 -20.13 29.97 -21.85
N PRO A 335 -21.43 29.99 -21.52
CA PRO A 335 -22.16 31.23 -21.27
C PRO A 335 -21.53 32.09 -20.16
N PRO A 336 -21.56 33.43 -20.28
CA PRO A 336 -20.96 34.31 -19.29
C PRO A 336 -21.73 34.27 -17.97
N GLY A 337 -21.00 34.19 -16.85
CA GLY A 337 -21.55 34.19 -15.49
C GLY A 337 -21.42 32.89 -14.72
N THR A 338 -20.87 31.82 -15.32
CA THR A 338 -20.76 30.51 -14.65
C THR A 338 -19.32 30.04 -14.41
N ASP A 339 -18.31 30.75 -14.94
CA ASP A 339 -16.90 30.33 -14.89
C ASP A 339 -16.11 30.95 -13.71
N LEU A 340 -15.04 30.27 -13.28
CA LEU A 340 -14.20 30.75 -12.18
C LEU A 340 -13.49 32.10 -12.49
N ALA A 341 -13.20 32.36 -13.78
CA ALA A 341 -12.45 33.53 -14.23
C ALA A 341 -13.25 34.84 -14.12
N SER A 342 -14.57 34.74 -14.16
CA SER A 342 -15.49 35.86 -13.96
C SER A 342 -15.47 36.35 -12.51
N TYR A 343 -15.11 35.50 -11.54
CA TYR A 343 -15.19 35.81 -10.11
C TYR A 343 -13.82 35.98 -9.42
N LEU A 344 -12.75 35.28 -9.85
CA LEU A 344 -11.43 35.30 -9.18
C LEU A 344 -10.31 35.92 -10.05
N ARG A 345 -9.52 36.87 -9.51
CA ARG A 345 -8.28 37.37 -10.16
C ARG A 345 -7.25 36.27 -10.35
N THR A 346 -7.17 35.37 -9.37
CA THR A 346 -6.24 34.24 -9.34
C THR A 346 -6.84 32.99 -9.96
N ALA A 347 -7.88 33.11 -10.80
CA ALA A 347 -8.54 31.97 -11.42
C ALA A 347 -7.57 31.03 -12.17
N ARG A 348 -6.49 31.54 -12.76
CA ARG A 348 -5.43 30.71 -13.38
C ARG A 348 -4.67 29.89 -12.35
N GLU A 349 -4.24 30.48 -11.24
CA GLU A 349 -3.54 29.77 -10.16
C GLU A 349 -4.44 28.73 -9.49
N TRP A 350 -5.73 29.06 -9.29
CA TRP A 350 -6.73 28.13 -8.77
C TRP A 350 -6.99 26.99 -9.75
N ARG A 351 -7.12 27.27 -11.05
CA ARG A 351 -7.26 26.22 -12.07
C ARG A 351 -6.02 25.33 -12.12
N GLU A 352 -4.81 25.88 -12.02
CA GLU A 352 -3.58 25.08 -11.92
C GLU A 352 -3.56 24.19 -10.67
N ARG A 353 -3.96 24.71 -9.50
CA ARG A 353 -4.05 23.92 -8.25
C ARG A 353 -5.13 22.84 -8.34
N LEU A 354 -6.28 23.15 -8.93
CA LEU A 354 -7.35 22.18 -9.17
C LEU A 354 -6.92 21.12 -10.19
N GLN A 355 -6.18 21.47 -11.24
CA GLN A 355 -5.57 20.53 -12.17
C GLN A 355 -4.45 19.68 -11.52
N GLN A 356 -3.69 20.23 -10.57
CA GLN A 356 -2.76 19.43 -9.78
C GLN A 356 -3.51 18.42 -8.92
N LEU A 357 -4.60 18.85 -8.27
CA LEU A 357 -5.45 17.97 -7.47
C LEU A 357 -6.13 16.91 -8.34
N ASP A 358 -6.66 17.28 -9.50
CA ASP A 358 -7.27 16.38 -10.47
C ASP A 358 -6.27 15.34 -10.96
N ARG A 359 -5.04 15.73 -11.34
CA ARG A 359 -3.95 14.80 -11.69
C ARG A 359 -3.60 13.83 -10.56
N VAL A 360 -3.54 14.31 -9.32
CA VAL A 360 -3.27 13.45 -8.15
C VAL A 360 -4.42 12.47 -7.92
N LEU A 361 -5.67 12.92 -8.12
CA LEU A 361 -6.85 12.07 -8.02
C LEU A 361 -6.92 11.07 -9.18
N GLU A 362 -6.55 11.46 -10.40
CA GLU A 362 -6.49 10.61 -11.59
C GLU A 362 -5.39 9.54 -11.43
N GLU A 363 -4.20 9.91 -10.96
CA GLU A 363 -3.15 8.94 -10.61
C GLU A 363 -3.60 7.98 -9.50
N LEU A 364 -4.41 8.44 -8.55
CA LEU A 364 -5.02 7.58 -7.54
C LEU A 364 -6.06 6.64 -8.20
N VAL A 365 -6.87 7.14 -9.14
CA VAL A 365 -7.91 6.41 -9.88
C VAL A 365 -7.32 5.32 -10.77
N ASP A 366 -6.20 5.57 -11.45
CA ASP A 366 -5.48 4.60 -12.27
C ASP A 366 -4.91 3.45 -11.44
N ARG A 367 -4.56 3.72 -10.18
CA ARG A 367 -4.09 2.70 -9.23
C ARG A 367 -5.23 1.85 -8.64
N ILE A 368 -6.49 2.23 -8.86
CA ILE A 368 -7.68 1.51 -8.39
C ILE A 368 -8.20 0.61 -9.53
N PRO A 369 -8.29 -0.72 -9.35
CA PRO A 369 -8.80 -1.61 -10.40
C PRO A 369 -10.28 -1.32 -10.73
N ALA A 370 -10.62 -1.36 -12.02
CA ALA A 370 -11.94 -0.99 -12.56
C ALA A 370 -13.13 -1.83 -12.07
N SER A 371 -12.89 -2.92 -11.32
CA SER A 371 -13.92 -3.89 -10.90
C SER A 371 -14.80 -3.44 -9.74
N LEU A 372 -14.83 -2.16 -9.38
CA LEU A 372 -15.54 -1.66 -8.19
C LEU A 372 -16.81 -0.86 -8.47
N ASP A 373 -17.08 -0.49 -9.73
CA ASP A 373 -18.36 0.13 -10.06
C ASP A 373 -19.38 -0.95 -10.45
N GLY A 374 -20.31 -1.22 -9.54
CA GLY A 374 -21.44 -2.15 -9.73
C GLY A 374 -22.49 -1.68 -10.75
N THR A 375 -22.08 -1.02 -11.82
CA THR A 375 -22.95 -0.73 -12.95
C THR A 375 -22.86 -1.92 -13.89
N GLU A 376 -23.95 -2.70 -13.97
CA GLU A 376 -24.13 -3.72 -15.00
C GLU A 376 -23.65 -3.14 -16.34
N ALA A 377 -22.67 -3.82 -16.95
CA ALA A 377 -22.19 -3.53 -18.28
C ALA A 377 -23.38 -3.67 -19.25
N THR A 378 -24.09 -2.57 -19.50
CA THR A 378 -25.03 -2.47 -20.60
C THR A 378 -24.21 -2.53 -21.88
N ALA A 379 -24.36 -3.66 -22.56
CA ALA A 379 -23.82 -3.91 -23.88
C ALA A 379 -24.32 -2.84 -24.89
N GLY A 380 -23.38 -2.35 -25.70
CA GLY A 380 -23.58 -1.39 -26.81
C GLY A 380 -22.58 -0.24 -26.65
N THR A 381 -21.68 0.06 -27.60
CA THR A 381 -21.64 -0.19 -29.04
C THR A 381 -20.16 -0.18 -29.46
N GLU A 382 -19.86 -0.93 -30.51
CA GLU A 382 -18.56 -1.09 -31.16
C GLU A 382 -17.86 0.25 -31.45
N ASP A 383 -16.65 0.42 -30.92
CA ASP A 383 -15.43 0.96 -31.56
C ASP A 383 -14.43 1.42 -30.49
N ASP A 384 -13.61 0.48 -29.99
CA ASP A 384 -12.15 0.65 -29.96
C ASP A 384 -11.48 -0.71 -29.65
N ASP A 385 -10.81 -1.26 -30.66
CA ASP A 385 -9.95 -2.43 -30.52
C ASP A 385 -8.72 -2.01 -29.70
N THR A 386 -8.65 -2.39 -28.42
CA THR A 386 -7.51 -3.09 -27.75
C THR A 386 -7.63 -3.00 -26.23
N GLU A 387 -8.67 -3.57 -25.63
CA GLU A 387 -8.60 -4.09 -24.25
C GLU A 387 -9.22 -5.49 -24.21
N ALA A 388 -8.70 -6.37 -25.07
CA ALA A 388 -8.87 -7.80 -24.88
C ALA A 388 -8.23 -8.15 -23.52
N THR A 389 -9.06 -8.33 -22.49
CA THR A 389 -8.80 -9.05 -21.24
C THR A 389 -7.48 -9.80 -21.33
N ASP A 390 -6.40 -9.21 -20.80
CA ASP A 390 -5.06 -9.79 -20.84
C ASP A 390 -5.18 -11.24 -20.38
N SER A 391 -5.00 -12.21 -21.29
CA SER A 391 -5.11 -13.62 -20.92
C SER A 391 -4.15 -13.87 -19.74
N PHE A 392 -4.61 -14.55 -18.68
CA PHE A 392 -3.80 -14.79 -17.48
C PHE A 392 -2.40 -15.32 -17.81
N GLU A 393 -2.28 -16.09 -18.90
CA GLU A 393 -1.01 -16.57 -19.45
C GLU A 393 -0.09 -15.43 -19.94
N ALA A 394 -0.64 -14.46 -20.69
CA ALA A 394 0.11 -13.30 -21.16
C ALA A 394 0.53 -12.37 -20.01
N TRP A 395 -0.30 -12.23 -18.97
CA TRP A 395 0.10 -11.56 -17.73
C TRP A 395 1.23 -12.29 -17.02
N LEU A 396 1.11 -13.62 -16.85
CA LEU A 396 2.10 -14.41 -16.13
C LEU A 396 3.45 -14.42 -16.86
N GLN A 397 3.45 -14.51 -18.19
CA GLN A 397 4.67 -14.47 -19.00
C GLN A 397 5.39 -13.13 -18.85
N ARG A 398 4.66 -12.00 -18.90
CA ARG A 398 5.22 -10.66 -18.65
C ARG A 398 5.85 -10.55 -17.26
N GLU A 399 5.21 -11.10 -16.24
CA GLU A 399 5.72 -11.04 -14.87
C GLU A 399 6.97 -11.92 -14.67
N VAL A 400 7.03 -13.08 -15.34
CA VAL A 400 8.23 -13.92 -15.40
C VAL A 400 9.38 -13.18 -16.10
N ASP A 401 9.11 -12.48 -17.20
CA ASP A 401 10.14 -11.71 -17.92
C ASP A 401 10.65 -10.53 -17.10
N ARG A 402 9.77 -9.87 -16.32
CA ARG A 402 10.12 -8.72 -15.48
C ARG A 402 10.86 -9.11 -14.20
N LEU A 403 10.37 -10.10 -13.46
CA LEU A 403 10.85 -10.45 -12.12
C LEU A 403 11.68 -11.74 -12.06
N GLY A 404 11.69 -12.51 -13.15
CA GLY A 404 12.20 -13.88 -13.17
C GLY A 404 11.28 -14.87 -12.43
N TYR A 405 11.43 -16.17 -12.70
CA TYR A 405 10.63 -17.24 -12.08
C TYR A 405 10.59 -17.22 -10.53
N ALA A 406 11.65 -16.71 -9.89
CA ALA A 406 11.72 -16.63 -8.43
C ALA A 406 10.93 -15.45 -7.82
N GLY A 407 10.60 -14.44 -8.63
CA GLY A 407 9.91 -13.23 -8.19
C GLY A 407 8.38 -13.30 -8.31
N VAL A 408 7.85 -14.16 -9.18
CA VAL A 408 6.42 -14.27 -9.45
C VAL A 408 5.66 -14.94 -8.29
N ARG A 409 4.53 -14.35 -7.89
CA ARG A 409 3.68 -14.81 -6.78
C ARG A 409 2.22 -14.89 -7.18
N ALA A 410 1.51 -15.81 -6.54
CA ALA A 410 0.06 -15.99 -6.65
C ALA A 410 -0.68 -15.02 -5.73
N THR A 411 -0.72 -13.74 -6.09
CA THR A 411 -1.40 -12.69 -5.31
C THR A 411 -2.91 -12.93 -5.19
N HIS A 412 -3.52 -13.65 -6.13
CA HIS A 412 -4.92 -14.05 -6.09
C HIS A 412 -5.28 -14.96 -4.90
N LEU A 413 -4.30 -15.61 -4.26
CA LEU A 413 -4.53 -16.39 -3.03
C LEU A 413 -4.79 -15.50 -1.80
N ILE A 414 -4.51 -14.19 -1.89
CA ILE A 414 -4.69 -13.22 -0.81
C ILE A 414 -6.11 -12.64 -0.92
N ASP A 415 -7.09 -13.33 -0.35
CA ASP A 415 -8.52 -12.98 -0.46
C ASP A 415 -9.15 -12.56 0.88
N THR A 416 -8.53 -12.90 2.01
CA THR A 416 -9.14 -12.70 3.33
C THR A 416 -8.83 -11.35 4.00
N ALA A 417 -7.65 -10.77 3.78
CA ALA A 417 -7.31 -9.45 4.30
C ALA A 417 -6.10 -8.87 3.55
N PRO A 418 -5.99 -7.53 3.51
CA PRO A 418 -4.95 -6.86 2.75
C PRO A 418 -3.54 -7.11 3.29
N THR A 419 -2.54 -6.87 2.44
CA THR A 419 -1.12 -6.94 2.82
C THR A 419 -0.72 -5.84 3.78
N LEU A 420 -1.31 -4.65 3.63
CA LEU A 420 -1.18 -3.50 4.52
C LEU A 420 -2.55 -2.93 4.84
N LEU A 421 -2.83 -2.69 6.12
CA LEU A 421 -3.99 -1.97 6.61
C LEU A 421 -3.60 -1.08 7.79
N ILE A 422 -3.89 0.21 7.71
CA ILE A 422 -3.81 1.13 8.83
C ILE A 422 -5.25 1.50 9.18
N ARG A 423 -5.74 1.01 10.31
CA ARG A 423 -7.12 1.22 10.73
C ARG A 423 -7.36 2.66 11.16
N ARG A 424 -6.42 3.26 11.89
CA ARG A 424 -6.55 4.61 12.41
C ARG A 424 -5.19 5.28 12.65
N ILE A 425 -5.09 6.55 12.28
CA ILE A 425 -4.00 7.46 12.57
C ILE A 425 -4.64 8.67 13.27
N GLU A 426 -4.09 9.06 14.42
CA GLU A 426 -4.52 10.21 15.22
C GLU A 426 -3.30 11.10 15.48
N ALA A 427 -3.33 12.32 14.97
CA ALA A 427 -2.39 13.36 15.35
C ALA A 427 -3.20 14.51 15.96
N LEU A 428 -3.23 14.54 17.30
CA LEU A 428 -4.07 15.49 18.04
C LEU A 428 -3.22 16.65 18.55
N GLY A 429 -3.69 17.88 18.35
CA GLY A 429 -3.04 19.10 18.83
C GLY A 429 -1.73 19.41 18.11
N VAL A 430 -1.66 19.12 16.81
CA VAL A 430 -0.53 19.48 15.97
C VAL A 430 -0.44 21.00 15.91
N ARG A 431 0.67 21.55 16.39
CA ARG A 431 0.88 22.99 16.45
C ARG A 431 1.55 23.51 15.19
N ARG A 432 0.94 24.48 14.51
CA ARG A 432 1.60 25.23 13.44
C ARG A 432 2.35 26.42 14.04
N GLN A 433 3.56 26.68 13.56
CA GLN A 433 4.37 27.80 14.06
C GLN A 433 4.07 29.13 13.34
N ASP A 434 3.58 29.08 12.10
CA ASP A 434 3.15 30.25 11.35
C ASP A 434 1.70 30.66 11.68
N ASP A 435 1.48 31.97 11.84
CA ASP A 435 0.16 32.59 11.99
C ASP A 435 -0.63 32.47 10.68
N GLY A 436 -1.32 31.35 10.53
CA GLY A 436 -2.27 31.12 9.45
C GLY A 436 -3.62 31.82 9.70
N PRO A 437 -4.52 31.80 8.72
CA PRO A 437 -5.87 32.35 8.88
C PRO A 437 -6.80 31.48 9.77
N PHE A 438 -6.30 30.36 10.27
CA PHE A 438 -6.99 29.37 11.10
C PHE A 438 -6.16 29.14 12.36
N GLY A 439 -6.79 28.64 13.42
CA GLY A 439 -6.13 28.46 14.72
C GLY A 439 -4.85 27.62 14.69
N ASP A 440 -4.02 27.78 15.72
CA ASP A 440 -2.66 27.21 15.74
C ASP A 440 -2.61 25.70 16.02
N LEU A 441 -3.73 25.08 16.42
CA LEU A 441 -3.82 23.68 16.84
C LEU A 441 -4.81 22.90 15.96
N PHE A 442 -4.30 21.86 15.31
CA PHE A 442 -5.06 20.99 14.43
C PHE A 442 -5.10 19.55 14.96
N ASP A 443 -6.25 18.91 14.82
CA ASP A 443 -6.45 17.48 15.00
C ASP A 443 -6.61 16.85 13.60
N LEU A 444 -5.76 15.87 13.28
CA LEU A 444 -5.80 15.08 12.06
C LEU A 444 -6.14 13.63 12.41
N VAL A 445 -7.19 13.10 11.81
CA VAL A 445 -7.61 11.71 11.96
C VAL A 445 -7.74 11.07 10.59
N ALA A 446 -6.95 10.05 10.32
CA ALA A 446 -7.01 9.26 9.09
C ALA A 446 -7.41 7.82 9.44
N ALA A 447 -8.33 7.21 8.69
CA ALA A 447 -8.86 5.87 8.97
C ALA A 447 -8.92 4.99 7.71
N SER A 448 -8.77 3.68 7.93
CA SER A 448 -8.98 2.60 6.94
C SER A 448 -8.14 2.70 5.65
N PHE A 449 -6.85 2.99 5.76
CA PHE A 449 -5.93 3.01 4.62
C PHE A 449 -5.41 1.61 4.31
N SER A 450 -5.51 1.16 3.07
CA SER A 450 -5.09 -0.19 2.69
C SER A 450 -4.49 -0.28 1.29
N THR A 451 -3.60 -1.25 1.08
CA THR A 451 -3.11 -1.64 -0.25
C THR A 451 -4.17 -2.35 -1.09
N GLN A 452 -5.20 -2.94 -0.47
CA GLN A 452 -6.35 -3.55 -1.17
C GLN A 452 -7.66 -3.09 -0.50
N PRO A 453 -8.10 -1.84 -0.73
CA PRO A 453 -9.31 -1.28 -0.11
C PRO A 453 -10.57 -2.13 -0.32
N ALA A 454 -10.69 -2.79 -1.48
CA ALA A 454 -11.78 -3.72 -1.81
C ALA A 454 -11.93 -4.90 -0.83
N LEU A 455 -10.90 -5.22 -0.04
CA LEU A 455 -10.96 -6.29 0.97
C LEU A 455 -11.44 -5.79 2.33
N VAL A 456 -11.63 -4.48 2.52
CA VAL A 456 -11.89 -3.81 3.81
C VAL A 456 -13.31 -3.24 3.83
N ASP A 457 -14.07 -3.51 4.90
CA ASP A 457 -15.47 -3.07 5.00
C ASP A 457 -15.62 -1.54 5.20
N ALA A 458 -14.68 -0.92 5.92
CA ALA A 458 -14.72 0.49 6.25
C ALA A 458 -14.03 1.33 5.15
N PRO A 459 -14.65 2.42 4.66
CA PRO A 459 -14.05 3.26 3.64
C PRO A 459 -12.88 4.08 4.19
N PRO A 460 -11.86 4.37 3.37
CA PRO A 460 -10.82 5.32 3.71
C PRO A 460 -11.41 6.70 4.02
N ARG A 461 -10.97 7.31 5.13
CA ARG A 461 -11.43 8.63 5.59
C ARG A 461 -10.26 9.48 6.07
N ILE A 462 -10.29 10.77 5.78
CA ILE A 462 -9.37 11.78 6.32
C ILE A 462 -10.19 12.91 6.90
N GLU A 463 -9.94 13.24 8.16
CA GLU A 463 -10.53 14.38 8.85
C GLU A 463 -9.40 15.28 9.37
N LEU A 464 -9.50 16.57 9.10
CA LEU A 464 -8.64 17.63 9.62
C LEU A 464 -9.54 18.69 10.26
N ALA A 465 -9.35 18.97 11.54
CA ALA A 465 -10.11 19.98 12.26
C ALA A 465 -9.21 20.90 13.08
N ALA A 466 -9.42 22.21 12.99
CA ALA A 466 -8.84 23.16 13.93
C ALA A 466 -9.61 23.09 15.26
N ARG A 467 -8.90 23.12 16.39
CA ARG A 467 -9.53 22.98 17.72
C ARG A 467 -10.41 24.15 18.15
N ASP A 468 -10.20 25.30 17.53
CA ASP A 468 -11.03 26.49 17.70
C ASP A 468 -12.28 26.47 16.79
N GLU A 469 -12.51 25.38 16.06
CA GLU A 469 -13.60 25.20 15.09
C GLU A 469 -13.53 26.15 13.88
N SER A 470 -12.40 26.83 13.66
CA SER A 470 -12.20 27.73 12.51
C SER A 470 -12.13 27.01 11.17
N LEU A 471 -11.74 25.73 11.17
CA LEU A 471 -11.62 24.88 9.98
C LEU A 471 -12.01 23.44 10.31
N ARG A 472 -12.77 22.80 9.43
CA ARG A 472 -13.04 21.37 9.40
C ARG A 472 -13.05 20.89 7.96
N VAL A 473 -12.32 19.82 7.69
CA VAL A 473 -12.27 19.13 6.40
C VAL A 473 -12.47 17.64 6.69
N ASP A 474 -13.46 17.01 6.09
CA ASP A 474 -13.70 15.57 6.17
C ASP A 474 -13.89 15.01 4.76
N VAL A 475 -13.14 13.99 4.40
CA VAL A 475 -13.20 13.34 3.08
C VAL A 475 -13.31 11.84 3.29
N VAL A 476 -14.31 11.21 2.66
CA VAL A 476 -14.53 9.76 2.71
C VAL A 476 -14.60 9.20 1.30
N LEU A 477 -13.75 8.21 1.03
CA LEU A 477 -13.64 7.51 -0.24
C LEU A 477 -14.50 6.24 -0.22
N GLY A 478 -15.82 6.42 -0.18
CA GLY A 478 -16.81 5.35 -0.09
C GLY A 478 -16.69 4.29 -1.18
N GLY A 479 -16.34 4.68 -2.42
CA GLY A 479 -16.27 3.78 -3.56
C GLY A 479 -15.14 2.76 -3.50
N LEU A 480 -14.18 2.94 -2.58
CA LEU A 480 -13.02 2.05 -2.46
C LEU A 480 -13.22 0.90 -1.48
N ALA A 481 -14.21 0.97 -0.61
CA ALA A 481 -14.48 -0.09 0.36
C ALA A 481 -15.03 -1.36 -0.31
N ARG A 482 -14.96 -2.49 0.41
CA ARG A 482 -15.64 -3.74 0.00
C ARG A 482 -17.12 -3.53 -0.30
N ASN A 483 -17.78 -2.73 0.52
CA ASN A 483 -19.17 -2.32 0.33
C ASN A 483 -19.15 -0.89 -0.18
N ALA A 484 -19.12 -0.73 -1.50
CA ALA A 484 -19.01 0.59 -2.14
C ALA A 484 -20.17 1.49 -1.71
N THR A 485 -19.83 2.70 -1.24
CA THR A 485 -20.77 3.79 -0.99
C THR A 485 -20.34 5.03 -1.79
N GLU A 486 -21.15 6.08 -1.80
CA GLU A 486 -20.75 7.34 -2.44
C GLU A 486 -19.52 7.94 -1.74
N ASN A 487 -18.63 8.58 -2.53
CA ASN A 487 -17.58 9.41 -1.95
C ASN A 487 -18.19 10.74 -1.53
N ARG A 488 -17.82 11.19 -0.34
CA ARG A 488 -18.39 12.38 0.29
C ARG A 488 -17.29 13.26 0.83
N PHE A 489 -17.54 14.56 0.84
CA PHE A 489 -16.68 15.53 1.47
C PHE A 489 -17.50 16.55 2.24
N GLU A 490 -16.92 17.07 3.31
CA GLU A 490 -17.45 18.15 4.12
C GLU A 490 -16.31 19.14 4.36
N LEU A 491 -16.57 20.42 4.11
CA LEU A 491 -15.66 21.51 4.41
C LEU A 491 -16.46 22.56 5.18
N ALA A 492 -15.95 22.97 6.33
CA ALA A 492 -16.49 24.08 7.08
C ALA A 492 -15.37 25.03 7.51
N VAL A 493 -15.60 26.31 7.33
CA VAL A 493 -14.71 27.41 7.67
C VAL A 493 -15.53 28.42 8.45
N ARG A 494 -14.98 28.94 9.56
CA ARG A 494 -15.65 29.93 10.41
C ARG A 494 -14.74 31.11 10.68
N ASP A 495 -15.36 32.28 10.80
CA ASP A 495 -14.71 33.54 11.15
C ASP A 495 -13.49 33.90 10.28
N LEU A 496 -13.49 33.47 9.01
CA LEU A 496 -12.40 33.80 8.08
C LEU A 496 -12.42 35.30 7.77
N PRO A 497 -11.31 36.04 7.95
CA PRO A 497 -11.28 37.47 7.63
C PRO A 497 -11.61 37.71 6.16
N ALA A 498 -12.66 38.50 5.89
CA ALA A 498 -13.16 38.71 4.53
C ALA A 498 -12.08 39.28 3.60
N GLY A 499 -11.17 40.09 4.13
CA GLY A 499 -10.04 40.67 3.39
C GLY A 499 -9.12 39.64 2.71
N ILE A 500 -9.04 38.41 3.22
CA ILE A 500 -8.24 37.33 2.60
C ILE A 500 -8.86 36.87 1.28
N ILE A 501 -10.19 36.74 1.24
CA ILE A 501 -10.93 36.35 0.03
C ILE A 501 -11.07 37.54 -0.92
N VAL A 502 -11.37 38.75 -0.43
CA VAL A 502 -11.52 39.98 -1.23
C VAL A 502 -10.32 40.24 -2.13
N ASN A 503 -9.11 40.04 -1.62
CA ASN A 503 -7.89 40.25 -2.39
C ASN A 503 -7.73 39.27 -3.57
N GLN A 504 -8.48 38.16 -3.58
CA GLN A 504 -8.47 37.15 -4.64
C GLN A 504 -9.61 37.33 -5.65
N LEU A 505 -10.62 38.15 -5.37
CA LEU A 505 -11.77 38.40 -6.26
C LEU A 505 -11.46 39.45 -7.32
N VAL A 506 -12.03 39.31 -8.52
CA VAL A 506 -11.83 40.24 -9.67
C VAL A 506 -12.00 41.70 -9.22
N ALA A 507 -11.10 42.57 -9.67
CA ALA A 507 -11.08 43.98 -9.29
C ALA A 507 -12.32 44.71 -9.76
N THR A 508 -13.31 44.81 -8.90
CA THR A 508 -14.28 45.91 -8.92
C THR A 508 -13.66 47.06 -8.15
N ASP A 509 -13.49 48.22 -8.81
CA ASP A 509 -13.13 49.47 -8.17
C ASP A 509 -14.40 50.34 -8.08
N PRO A 510 -14.96 50.56 -6.88
CA PRO A 510 -14.46 50.16 -5.55
C PRO A 510 -14.77 48.68 -5.18
N SER A 511 -14.00 48.12 -4.23
CA SER A 511 -14.14 46.74 -3.72
C SER A 511 -15.59 46.42 -3.34
N PRO A 512 -16.11 45.22 -3.68
CA PRO A 512 -17.52 44.89 -3.51
C PRO A 512 -17.92 44.74 -2.04
N PHE A 513 -16.94 44.46 -1.17
CA PHE A 513 -17.12 44.48 0.28
C PHE A 513 -15.83 44.88 1.01
N ASP A 514 -15.99 45.49 2.19
CA ASP A 514 -14.92 45.96 3.06
C ASP A 514 -15.18 45.55 4.53
N GLY A 515 -14.13 45.02 5.18
CA GLY A 515 -14.19 44.44 6.52
C GLY A 515 -15.06 43.19 6.65
N GLY A 516 -15.19 42.69 7.89
CA GLY A 516 -16.07 41.56 8.24
C GLY A 516 -15.39 40.17 8.26
N SER A 517 -16.20 39.16 8.57
CA SER A 517 -15.81 37.74 8.58
C SER A 517 -16.75 36.90 7.71
N ILE A 518 -16.24 35.75 7.26
CA ILE A 518 -16.94 34.81 6.37
C ILE A 518 -17.00 33.46 7.07
N ASP A 519 -18.22 32.95 7.25
CA ASP A 519 -18.47 31.54 7.54
C ASP A 519 -18.81 30.85 6.21
N ALA A 520 -18.19 29.72 5.90
CA ALA A 520 -18.49 28.95 4.70
C ALA A 520 -18.59 27.46 5.04
N SER A 521 -19.63 26.79 4.56
CA SER A 521 -19.76 25.34 4.71
C SER A 521 -20.27 24.70 3.43
N THR A 522 -19.70 23.56 3.09
CA THR A 522 -20.15 22.74 1.96
C THR A 522 -20.08 21.27 2.34
N ALA A 523 -21.10 20.52 1.95
CA ALA A 523 -21.15 19.08 2.09
C ALA A 523 -21.68 18.50 0.78
N GLY A 524 -20.92 17.62 0.16
CA GLY A 524 -21.22 17.13 -1.18
C GLY A 524 -20.75 15.72 -1.42
N VAL A 525 -21.10 15.23 -2.61
CA VAL A 525 -20.65 13.93 -3.11
C VAL A 525 -19.79 14.14 -4.34
N PHE A 526 -18.85 13.22 -4.56
CA PHE A 526 -18.01 13.24 -5.75
C PHE A 526 -17.82 11.85 -6.33
N ARG A 527 -17.73 11.79 -7.66
CA ARG A 527 -17.40 10.56 -8.39
C ARG A 527 -15.99 10.65 -8.90
N LEU A 528 -15.25 9.55 -8.78
CA LEU A 528 -13.86 9.45 -9.21
C LEU A 528 -13.73 8.96 -10.67
N ARG A 529 -14.76 8.30 -11.21
CA ARG A 529 -14.82 7.79 -12.59
C ARG A 529 -16.14 8.17 -13.27
N PRO A 530 -16.17 8.35 -14.60
CA PRO A 530 -15.02 8.39 -15.52
C PRO A 530 -14.18 9.68 -15.44
N GLU A 531 -14.71 10.74 -14.82
CA GLU A 531 -14.03 12.01 -14.53
C GLU A 531 -14.33 12.42 -13.09
N VAL A 532 -13.47 13.22 -12.46
CA VAL A 532 -13.73 13.74 -11.11
C VAL A 532 -14.84 14.79 -11.18
N ARG A 533 -16.05 14.42 -10.79
CA ARG A 533 -17.23 15.31 -10.75
C ARG A 533 -17.69 15.58 -9.34
N ILE A 534 -18.03 16.83 -9.07
CA ILE A 534 -18.44 17.33 -7.77
C ILE A 534 -19.87 17.86 -7.84
N THR A 535 -20.64 17.59 -6.79
CA THR A 535 -21.95 18.20 -6.57
C THR A 535 -22.03 18.59 -5.11
N ALA A 536 -21.99 19.89 -4.85
CA ALA A 536 -22.03 20.39 -3.48
C ALA A 536 -22.63 21.80 -3.40
N PRO A 537 -23.63 22.02 -2.53
CA PRO A 537 -24.02 23.35 -2.13
C PRO A 537 -22.93 23.95 -1.24
N LEU A 538 -22.59 25.20 -1.47
CA LEU A 538 -21.70 26.03 -0.66
C LEU A 538 -22.54 27.12 -0.01
N ASP A 539 -22.79 26.97 1.28
CA ASP A 539 -23.47 27.96 2.10
C ASP A 539 -22.44 28.93 2.69
N VAL A 540 -22.55 30.21 2.35
CA VAL A 540 -21.65 31.28 2.80
C VAL A 540 -22.45 32.29 3.63
N THR A 541 -21.93 32.71 4.77
CA THR A 541 -22.52 33.80 5.57
C THR A 541 -21.48 34.89 5.77
N LEU A 542 -21.71 36.07 5.19
CA LEU A 542 -20.93 37.26 5.49
C LEU A 542 -21.46 37.91 6.77
N ARG A 543 -20.55 38.33 7.64
CA ARG A 543 -20.86 39.03 8.90
C ARG A 543 -20.12 40.35 9.00
N ASP A 544 -20.82 41.35 9.51
CA ASP A 544 -20.28 42.68 9.83
C ASP A 544 -19.44 43.29 8.70
N ALA A 545 -19.89 43.11 7.46
CA ALA A 545 -19.22 43.58 6.25
C ALA A 545 -19.95 44.77 5.65
N THR A 546 -19.20 45.76 5.14
CA THR A 546 -19.78 46.85 4.35
C THR A 546 -19.84 46.42 2.90
N ILE A 547 -21.03 46.19 2.35
CA ILE A 547 -21.21 45.79 0.95
C ILE A 547 -21.47 47.02 0.09
N ARG A 548 -20.88 47.06 -1.10
CA ARG A 548 -21.06 48.13 -2.09
C ARG A 548 -21.52 47.56 -3.42
N ILE A 549 -22.70 47.98 -3.88
CA ILE A 549 -23.25 47.59 -5.21
C ILE A 549 -23.71 48.88 -5.89
N GLY A 550 -23.29 49.11 -7.13
CA GLY A 550 -23.78 50.21 -7.95
C GLY A 550 -23.57 51.62 -7.39
N GLY A 551 -22.58 51.83 -6.53
CA GLY A 551 -22.28 53.13 -5.90
C GLY A 551 -22.97 53.38 -4.55
N GLU A 552 -23.86 52.49 -4.12
CA GLU A 552 -24.47 52.50 -2.78
C GLU A 552 -23.69 51.60 -1.83
N SER A 553 -23.66 51.95 -0.54
CA SER A 553 -22.96 51.17 0.49
C SER A 553 -23.84 50.96 1.70
N ALA A 554 -23.94 49.72 2.18
CA ALA A 554 -24.65 49.38 3.40
C ALA A 554 -23.79 48.49 4.30
N LEU A 555 -23.85 48.73 5.61
CA LEU A 555 -23.28 47.83 6.60
C LEU A 555 -24.26 46.67 6.82
N ILE A 556 -23.83 45.46 6.49
CA ILE A 556 -24.64 44.25 6.64
C ILE A 556 -24.10 43.42 7.80
N ARG A 557 -24.95 43.21 8.81
CA ARG A 557 -24.60 42.40 9.99
C ARG A 557 -24.52 40.91 9.67
N LYS A 558 -25.42 40.42 8.83
CA LYS A 558 -25.49 39.01 8.43
C LYS A 558 -26.12 38.89 7.05
N LEU A 559 -25.40 38.30 6.11
CA LEU A 559 -25.89 37.98 4.77
C LEU A 559 -25.64 36.51 4.44
N PRO A 560 -26.67 35.65 4.50
CA PRO A 560 -26.56 34.28 3.99
C PRO A 560 -26.63 34.28 2.46
N VAL A 561 -25.69 33.60 1.81
CA VAL A 561 -25.60 33.39 0.36
C VAL A 561 -25.38 31.91 0.12
N ARG A 562 -26.20 31.31 -0.74
CA ARG A 562 -26.01 29.91 -1.16
C ARG A 562 -25.54 29.87 -2.61
N ILE A 563 -24.48 29.12 -2.83
CA ILE A 563 -23.80 28.95 -4.10
C ILE A 563 -23.81 27.46 -4.43
N ASP A 564 -24.38 27.04 -5.55
CA ASP A 564 -24.32 25.63 -5.95
C ASP A 564 -23.09 25.41 -6.84
N VAL A 565 -22.24 24.46 -6.44
CA VAL A 565 -21.01 24.09 -7.16
C VAL A 565 -21.23 22.74 -7.83
N LEU A 566 -21.19 22.72 -9.17
CA LEU A 566 -21.58 21.58 -10.00
C LEU A 566 -20.56 21.35 -11.12
N GLY A 567 -20.33 20.10 -11.51
CA GLY A 567 -19.55 19.80 -12.71
C GLY A 567 -18.21 19.14 -12.41
N ARG A 568 -17.22 19.34 -13.28
CA ARG A 568 -15.89 18.73 -13.13
C ARG A 568 -15.07 19.51 -12.10
N LEU A 569 -14.16 18.83 -11.38
CA LEU A 569 -13.30 19.47 -10.38
C LEU A 569 -12.35 20.51 -11.00
N ASP A 570 -11.91 20.32 -12.24
CA ASP A 570 -11.01 21.22 -12.96
C ASP A 570 -11.70 22.45 -13.58
N ASP A 571 -13.02 22.38 -13.80
CA ASP A 571 -13.86 23.49 -14.26
C ASP A 571 -15.27 23.41 -13.64
N PRO A 572 -15.43 23.76 -12.35
CA PRO A 572 -16.72 23.73 -11.69
C PRO A 572 -17.58 24.91 -12.15
N ALA A 573 -18.83 24.63 -12.53
CA ALA A 573 -19.85 25.63 -12.73
C ALA A 573 -20.32 26.16 -11.37
N ILE A 574 -20.28 27.49 -11.23
CA ILE A 574 -20.77 28.20 -10.05
C ILE A 574 -22.13 28.78 -10.39
N MET A 575 -23.18 28.42 -9.64
CA MET A 575 -24.50 29.02 -9.77
C MET A 575 -24.87 29.78 -8.49
N ILE A 576 -25.29 31.03 -8.66
CA ILE A 576 -25.81 31.89 -7.58
C ILE A 576 -27.29 32.13 -7.87
N ASP A 577 -28.16 31.92 -6.87
CA ASP A 577 -29.58 32.24 -6.99
C ASP A 577 -29.80 33.74 -6.71
N ASP A 578 -29.85 34.54 -7.77
CA ASP A 578 -29.95 36.00 -7.70
C ASP A 578 -31.23 36.48 -6.98
N ARG A 579 -32.32 35.72 -7.06
CA ARG A 579 -33.57 36.06 -6.37
C ARG A 579 -33.45 35.84 -4.87
N ARG A 580 -32.87 34.70 -4.46
CA ARG A 580 -32.56 34.46 -3.04
C ARG A 580 -31.54 35.45 -2.48
N LEU A 581 -30.56 35.87 -3.28
CA LEU A 581 -29.63 36.92 -2.90
C LEU A 581 -30.33 38.26 -2.68
N ALA A 582 -31.23 38.66 -3.58
CA ALA A 582 -32.02 39.88 -3.43
C ALA A 582 -32.93 39.85 -2.19
N ASP A 583 -33.56 38.70 -1.91
CA ASP A 583 -34.38 38.52 -0.71
C ASP A 583 -33.53 38.57 0.56
N ALA A 584 -32.36 37.92 0.57
CA ALA A 584 -31.42 37.98 1.69
C ALA A 584 -30.89 39.41 1.94
N LEU A 585 -30.64 40.20 0.91
CA LEU A 585 -30.26 41.61 1.02
C LEU A 585 -31.39 42.47 1.61
N ARG A 586 -32.64 42.17 1.23
CA ARG A 586 -33.82 42.84 1.78
C ARG A 586 -34.00 42.53 3.27
N ASP A 587 -33.89 41.26 3.64
CA ASP A 587 -34.01 40.79 5.03
C ASP A 587 -32.86 41.31 5.91
N ALA A 588 -31.68 41.53 5.31
CA ALA A 588 -30.53 42.16 5.97
C ALA A 588 -30.67 43.69 6.16
N GLY A 589 -31.78 44.30 5.71
CA GLY A 589 -32.07 45.72 5.86
C GLY A 589 -31.48 46.63 4.78
N ALA A 590 -31.05 46.07 3.64
CA ALA A 590 -30.47 46.80 2.52
C ALA A 590 -31.43 46.87 1.31
N GLU A 591 -32.59 47.50 1.49
CA GLU A 591 -33.69 47.52 0.51
C GLU A 591 -33.31 48.18 -0.84
N ALA A 592 -32.39 49.15 -0.81
CA ALA A 592 -31.86 49.81 -2.01
C ALA A 592 -30.91 48.89 -2.80
N LEU A 593 -30.03 48.13 -2.10
CA LEU A 593 -29.17 47.11 -2.71
C LEU A 593 -29.99 45.93 -3.27
N ALA A 594 -31.06 45.50 -2.57
CA ALA A 594 -31.95 44.44 -3.02
C ALA A 594 -32.71 44.81 -4.32
N SER A 595 -33.12 46.07 -4.44
CA SER A 595 -33.80 46.57 -5.65
C SER A 595 -32.85 46.62 -6.85
N ARG A 596 -31.59 47.04 -6.62
CA ARG A 596 -30.53 47.05 -7.63
C ARG A 596 -30.13 45.65 -8.10
N ALA A 597 -30.03 44.70 -7.16
CA ALA A 597 -29.73 43.30 -7.47
C ALA A 597 -30.81 42.65 -8.36
N ARG A 598 -32.09 42.97 -8.13
CA ARG A 598 -33.19 42.50 -9.02
C ARG A 598 -33.11 43.13 -10.42
N GLU A 599 -32.79 44.42 -10.50
CA GLU A 599 -32.64 45.12 -11.78
C GLU A 599 -31.49 44.53 -12.62
N GLU A 600 -30.33 44.25 -12.00
CA GLU A 600 -29.21 43.59 -12.67
C GLU A 600 -29.52 42.14 -13.06
N ALA A 601 -30.26 41.39 -12.23
CA ALA A 601 -30.70 40.03 -12.55
C ALA A 601 -31.64 40.00 -13.76
N ASP A 602 -32.62 40.90 -13.81
CA ASP A 602 -33.55 41.03 -14.95
C ASP A 602 -32.81 41.43 -16.24
N GLU A 603 -31.78 42.28 -16.13
CA GLU A 603 -30.94 42.67 -17.26
C GLU A 603 -30.06 41.51 -17.78
N GLN A 604 -29.52 40.67 -16.88
CA GLN A 604 -28.76 39.48 -17.29
C GLN A 604 -29.65 38.43 -17.97
N VAL A 605 -30.88 38.23 -17.48
CA VAL A 605 -31.88 37.35 -18.12
C VAL A 605 -32.25 37.88 -19.50
N GLY A 606 -32.47 39.19 -19.64
CA GLY A 606 -32.73 39.83 -20.94
C GLY A 606 -31.59 39.62 -21.93
N ARG A 607 -30.34 39.89 -21.51
CA ARG A 607 -29.14 39.67 -22.35
C ARG A 607 -28.94 38.20 -22.74
N GLY A 608 -29.29 37.26 -21.87
CA GLY A 608 -29.25 35.82 -22.15
C GLY A 608 -30.29 35.38 -23.18
N LEU A 609 -31.51 35.90 -23.08
CA LEU A 609 -32.61 35.67 -24.03
C LEU A 609 -32.30 36.27 -25.41
N ASP A 610 -31.77 37.50 -25.46
CA ASP A 610 -31.35 38.15 -26.70
C ASP A 610 -30.25 37.36 -27.44
N ARG A 611 -29.35 36.72 -26.69
CA ARG A 611 -28.26 35.90 -27.26
C ARG A 611 -28.74 34.54 -27.74
N LEU A 612 -29.68 33.91 -27.02
CA LEU A 612 -30.39 32.71 -27.47
C LEU A 612 -31.18 32.97 -28.76
N GLU A 613 -31.82 34.13 -28.89
CA GLU A 613 -32.50 34.56 -30.12
C GLU A 613 -31.49 34.78 -31.26
N ALA A 614 -30.29 35.30 -30.96
CA ALA A 614 -29.21 35.49 -31.94
C ALA A 614 -28.55 34.18 -32.41
N GLU A 615 -28.39 33.18 -31.54
CA GLU A 615 -27.78 31.88 -31.87
C GLU A 615 -28.76 30.89 -32.49
N THR A 616 -30.03 30.90 -32.08
CA THR A 616 -31.03 29.94 -32.58
C THR A 616 -31.91 30.50 -33.71
N GLY A 617 -31.92 31.82 -33.91
CA GLY A 617 -32.70 32.50 -34.95
C GLY A 617 -34.22 32.46 -34.73
N ILE A 618 -34.69 32.00 -33.58
CA ILE A 618 -36.11 31.86 -33.25
C ILE A 618 -36.53 33.01 -32.33
N ARG A 619 -37.37 33.91 -32.85
CA ARG A 619 -38.08 34.92 -32.04
C ARG A 619 -39.11 34.26 -31.15
N LEU A 620 -38.89 34.32 -29.83
CA LEU A 620 -39.91 33.94 -28.86
C LEU A 620 -41.03 34.99 -28.87
N PRO A 621 -42.31 34.59 -28.98
CA PRO A 621 -43.44 35.52 -28.91
C PRO A 621 -43.50 36.25 -27.56
N ASP A 622 -43.86 37.54 -27.55
CA ASP A 622 -43.95 38.39 -26.35
C ASP A 622 -44.83 37.79 -25.23
N GLU A 623 -45.80 36.94 -25.58
CA GLU A 623 -46.67 36.22 -24.64
C GLU A 623 -45.93 35.09 -23.88
N LEU A 624 -44.91 34.47 -24.48
CA LEU A 624 -44.05 33.46 -23.84
C LEU A 624 -42.94 34.09 -22.99
N GLN A 625 -42.42 35.25 -23.40
CA GLN A 625 -41.46 36.02 -22.60
C GLN A 625 -42.06 36.49 -21.27
N ASN A 626 -43.29 36.99 -21.30
CA ASN A 626 -44.02 37.36 -20.09
C ASN A 626 -44.51 36.13 -19.29
N GLY A 627 -44.91 35.06 -19.99
CA GLY A 627 -45.40 33.81 -19.39
C GLY A 627 -44.34 33.00 -18.63
N ILE A 628 -43.07 33.03 -19.05
CA ILE A 628 -41.97 32.37 -18.32
C ILE A 628 -41.67 33.09 -16.99
N GLY A 629 -41.80 34.42 -16.96
CA GLY A 629 -41.70 35.23 -15.74
C GLY A 629 -42.76 34.86 -14.68
N GLU A 630 -43.98 34.58 -15.12
CA GLU A 630 -45.12 34.21 -14.25
C GLU A 630 -45.16 32.71 -13.90
N ALA A 631 -44.83 31.82 -14.84
CA ALA A 631 -44.87 30.37 -14.65
C ALA A 631 -43.81 29.85 -13.66
N ILE A 632 -42.64 30.51 -13.60
CA ILE A 632 -41.61 30.20 -12.58
C ILE A 632 -42.03 30.75 -11.20
N GLY A 633 -42.87 31.79 -11.14
CA GLY A 633 -43.42 32.35 -9.91
C GLY A 633 -44.48 31.49 -9.23
N GLN A 634 -45.24 30.69 -9.99
CA GLN A 634 -46.27 29.78 -9.43
C GLN A 634 -45.89 28.29 -9.45
N GLY A 635 -45.00 27.85 -10.35
CA GLY A 635 -44.71 26.43 -10.58
C GLY A 635 -43.91 25.72 -9.47
N LEU A 636 -43.16 26.45 -8.65
CA LEU A 636 -42.35 25.85 -7.56
C LEU A 636 -43.07 25.84 -6.19
N GLY A 637 -44.18 26.58 -6.03
CA GLY A 637 -45.00 26.54 -4.81
C GLY A 637 -45.75 25.21 -4.64
N ASN A 638 -46.12 24.56 -5.74
CA ASN A 638 -46.89 23.31 -5.72
C ASN A 638 -46.04 22.03 -5.73
N LEU A 639 -44.71 22.13 -5.80
CA LEU A 639 -43.80 20.96 -5.83
C LEU A 639 -43.10 20.70 -4.49
N PHE A 640 -43.21 21.62 -3.52
CA PHE A 640 -42.66 21.46 -2.16
C PHE A 640 -43.63 21.87 -1.03
N GLY A 641 -44.93 22.04 -1.32
CA GLY A 641 -45.96 22.27 -0.31
C GLY A 641 -46.50 20.96 0.25
N GLY A 642 -46.18 20.64 1.51
CA GLY A 642 -46.97 19.72 2.31
C GLY A 642 -48.34 20.36 2.60
N GLU A 643 -49.41 19.64 2.27
CA GLU A 643 -50.76 19.95 2.73
C GLU A 643 -50.83 19.71 4.25
N ASP A 644 -51.17 20.77 4.99
CA ASP A 644 -51.84 20.65 6.27
C ASP A 644 -53.30 20.26 6.00
N ASP A 645 -53.65 19.02 6.37
CA ASP A 645 -54.93 18.67 7.00
C ASP A 645 -54.68 17.65 8.12
#